data_AF-A0A4S2GYI9-F1
#
_entry.id   AF-A0A4S2GYI9-F1
#
_cell.length_a   1.000
_cell.length_b   1.000
_cell.length_c   1.000
_cell.angle_alpha   90.00
_cell.angle_beta   90.00
_cell.angle_gamma   90.00
#
_symmetry.space_group_name_H-M   'P 1'
#
loop_
_entity.id
_entity.type
_entity.pdbx_description
1 polymer ?
#
loop_
_entity_poly.entity_id
_entity_poly.type
_entity_poly.pdbx_seq_one_letter_code
_entity_poly.pdbx_strand_id
1 'polypeptide(L)'
;MSADDLSETGSKTKEAGKDATRTPAKFAESRGGALDTVRPSLPAAPAELPRRRSGLAAAFTGLTLSLLWLGGAGAYLAGYLVEDLSALSPAQLGGLAMFVAAPAVLFALAGLLGREVVRASSRAERVEASLTRLAMPAESTEAEVRRLADAISGEIDRVNVSMESALARLAAMEEVISHHADTLESTSGDAHERVESLVKNLRKERERLAEVSESLDDKAALIAAAIQDQSRMVAAAAELAESKAGEGERLIREGADRLAAAGSKAEEAGERVALTLDARSGELRDFAETLKVRTDGLEAAYVKHQGRLKEASETLREEQERIAAALDFHKAELETMSKTARQGADTLKSSAEESGKVFMDAVEKAIARARELSRTVGRESEAAAEAHEDALARLKEAAEAARRAAEESGERFQTQADAAQASLERVSEAGFEAARRADEAFQARLREAEKLTARAGEAAETASEKVREQLKSTLEAATEESKRIEALLERMRRGLDEAPASTRAAVSEIERVIEEGLEGLQRSAREATENAREVDALFQARIRQNYELLSDFMLRMGAVAGGRKPLDIGVNEVPDPLATGGRRRRPAEPEPGEAKPEPKPAGEPKKTGPVSKSARPDETPEAEEGWTPAEPKKGEGSWRWKDLLASMGSEEEEEDSEDEAGRPKKRRR
;
A
#
# COMPACT_ATOMS: atom_id res chain seq x y z
N MET A 1 -16.24 -18.75 -17.31
CA MET A 1 -16.82 -20.06 -16.97
C MET A 1 -17.48 -19.85 -15.61
N SER A 2 -18.81 -19.69 -15.55
CA SER A 2 -19.82 -20.78 -15.66
C SER A 2 -19.84 -21.62 -14.37
N ALA A 3 -20.97 -21.83 -13.70
CA ALA A 3 -22.31 -21.27 -13.91
C ALA A 3 -23.20 -21.46 -12.65
N ASP A 4 -24.37 -20.81 -12.67
CA ASP A 4 -25.66 -21.25 -12.12
C ASP A 4 -25.81 -21.72 -10.65
N ASP A 5 -26.75 -21.08 -9.93
CA ASP A 5 -28.03 -21.77 -9.69
C ASP A 5 -29.20 -20.79 -9.41
N LEU A 6 -30.37 -21.06 -10.02
CA LEU A 6 -31.78 -20.81 -9.65
C LEU A 6 -32.24 -19.47 -8.94
N SER A 7 -33.43 -18.90 -9.19
CA SER A 7 -34.58 -19.30 -10.02
C SER A 7 -35.54 -18.12 -10.29
N GLU A 8 -36.31 -18.18 -11.38
CA GLU A 8 -37.55 -17.40 -11.61
C GLU A 8 -38.64 -17.79 -10.56
N THR A 9 -39.76 -17.09 -10.33
CA THR A 9 -40.65 -16.32 -11.22
C THR A 9 -41.45 -15.25 -10.47
N GLY A 10 -41.91 -14.20 -11.17
CA GLY A 10 -43.24 -13.62 -10.93
C GLY A 10 -43.34 -12.21 -10.32
N SER A 11 -43.24 -11.16 -11.14
CA SER A 11 -44.25 -10.08 -11.17
C SER A 11 -44.05 -9.14 -12.37
N LYS A 12 -45.16 -8.71 -12.97
CA LYS A 12 -45.22 -7.58 -13.92
C LYS A 12 -45.87 -6.40 -13.22
N THR A 13 -45.25 -5.22 -13.31
CA THR A 13 -45.94 -3.95 -13.68
C THR A 13 -44.92 -2.84 -13.88
N LYS A 14 -45.20 -1.93 -14.82
CA LYS A 14 -44.47 -0.67 -14.98
C LYS A 14 -45.48 0.48 -15.00
N GLU A 15 -45.30 1.38 -14.03
CA GLU A 15 -45.66 2.80 -13.93
C GLU A 15 -46.94 3.43 -14.53
N ALA A 16 -47.38 4.48 -13.80
CA ALA A 16 -48.10 5.67 -14.23
C ALA A 16 -49.62 5.58 -14.55
N GLY A 17 -50.45 5.93 -13.55
CA GLY A 17 -51.83 6.36 -13.78
C GLY A 17 -52.67 6.64 -12.54
N LYS A 18 -53.10 7.91 -12.38
CA LYS A 18 -54.19 8.46 -11.52
C LYS A 18 -54.06 8.44 -9.98
N ASP A 19 -54.23 9.63 -9.41
CA ASP A 19 -55.28 9.96 -8.42
C ASP A 19 -55.83 11.36 -8.82
N ALA A 20 -57.12 11.71 -8.86
CA ALA A 20 -58.32 11.28 -8.14
C ALA A 20 -58.54 11.94 -6.76
N THR A 21 -58.83 13.25 -6.82
CA THR A 21 -59.89 13.95 -6.07
C THR A 21 -60.35 13.35 -4.74
N ARG A 22 -60.04 14.01 -3.62
CA ARG A 22 -60.70 13.75 -2.33
C ARG A 22 -60.94 15.04 -1.53
N THR A 23 -62.23 15.35 -1.30
CA THR A 23 -62.71 16.50 -0.52
C THR A 23 -62.50 16.30 0.99
N PRO A 24 -62.18 17.36 1.74
CA PRO A 24 -63.12 17.93 2.73
C PRO A 24 -63.12 19.49 2.75
N ALA A 25 -64.09 20.23 3.30
CA ALA A 25 -65.44 19.91 3.79
C ALA A 25 -66.35 21.19 3.79
N LYS A 26 -67.52 21.11 4.43
CA LYS A 26 -68.62 22.09 4.51
C LYS A 26 -68.56 23.03 5.73
N PHE A 27 -68.98 24.28 5.54
CA PHE A 27 -69.70 25.10 6.53
C PHE A 27 -70.96 25.64 5.81
N ALA A 28 -72.17 25.26 6.22
CA ALA A 28 -72.95 25.75 7.37
C ALA A 28 -73.87 26.92 6.96
N GLU A 29 -75.12 26.57 6.69
CA GLU A 29 -76.21 27.41 6.20
C GLU A 29 -76.87 28.18 7.37
N SER A 30 -77.15 29.47 7.19
CA SER A 30 -77.86 30.31 8.17
C SER A 30 -79.07 30.98 7.52
N ARG A 31 -80.18 31.04 8.26
CA ARG A 31 -81.51 31.41 7.76
C ARG A 31 -81.79 32.91 7.87
N GLY A 32 -82.64 33.39 6.95
CA GLY A 32 -83.75 34.28 7.31
C GLY A 32 -83.68 35.71 6.80
N GLY A 33 -84.62 36.07 5.92
CA GLY A 33 -84.81 37.42 5.39
C GLY A 33 -85.84 37.43 4.26
N ALA A 34 -87.13 37.30 4.61
CA ALA A 34 -88.22 37.25 3.65
C ALA A 34 -88.83 38.64 3.39
N LEU A 35 -89.28 38.90 2.15
CA LEU A 35 -90.46 39.73 1.87
C LEU A 35 -91.15 39.30 0.56
N ASP A 36 -92.33 38.71 0.72
CA ASP A 36 -93.58 38.84 -0.03
C ASP A 36 -93.68 38.71 -1.57
N THR A 37 -94.19 37.53 -1.92
CA THR A 37 -95.08 37.13 -3.02
C THR A 37 -95.88 38.19 -3.80
N VAL A 38 -95.98 37.98 -5.12
CA VAL A 38 -97.26 38.11 -5.88
C VAL A 38 -97.47 36.84 -6.74
N ARG A 39 -98.73 36.44 -6.91
CA ARG A 39 -99.19 35.15 -7.51
C ARG A 39 -99.24 35.15 -9.06
N PRO A 40 -99.33 33.96 -9.70
CA PRO A 40 -99.17 33.80 -11.15
C PRO A 40 -100.47 34.00 -11.95
N SER A 41 -100.33 34.18 -13.27
CA SER A 41 -101.44 34.04 -14.22
C SER A 41 -101.01 33.37 -15.54
N LEU A 42 -101.82 32.38 -15.94
CA LEU A 42 -101.93 31.75 -17.25
C LEU A 42 -103.44 31.48 -17.43
N PRO A 43 -103.99 31.34 -18.66
CA PRO A 43 -103.42 31.59 -19.99
C PRO A 43 -104.30 32.54 -20.85
N ALA A 44 -103.86 32.87 -22.06
CA ALA A 44 -104.74 33.33 -23.14
C ALA A 44 -104.35 32.66 -24.46
N ALA A 45 -105.33 32.10 -25.17
CA ALA A 45 -105.13 31.34 -26.40
C ALA A 45 -104.68 32.24 -27.58
N PRO A 46 -103.97 31.69 -28.58
CA PRO A 46 -103.65 32.44 -29.79
C PRO A 46 -104.94 32.77 -30.55
N ALA A 47 -105.21 34.07 -30.72
CA ALA A 47 -106.29 34.51 -31.59
C ALA A 47 -106.02 34.07 -33.03
N GLU A 48 -106.98 33.37 -33.65
CA GLU A 48 -106.83 32.92 -35.03
C GLU A 48 -106.63 34.11 -35.98
N LEU A 49 -105.49 34.12 -36.68
CA LEU A 49 -105.29 35.06 -37.77
C LEU A 49 -106.28 34.73 -38.91
N PRO A 50 -107.07 35.70 -39.40
CA PRO A 50 -107.99 35.43 -40.50
C PRO A 50 -107.20 34.95 -41.72
N ARG A 51 -107.53 33.74 -42.20
CA ARG A 51 -106.87 33.11 -43.36
C ARG A 51 -106.83 34.08 -44.53
N ARG A 52 -105.63 34.52 -44.91
CA ARG A 52 -105.40 35.38 -46.09
C ARG A 52 -105.94 34.69 -47.35
N ARG A 53 -107.17 34.99 -47.75
CA ARG A 53 -107.67 34.68 -49.10
C ARG A 53 -106.92 35.54 -50.10
N SER A 54 -105.80 35.03 -50.59
CA SER A 54 -105.05 35.70 -51.64
C SER A 54 -105.92 35.77 -52.90
N GLY A 55 -106.07 36.96 -53.48
CA GLY A 55 -106.83 37.15 -54.73
C GLY A 55 -106.22 36.44 -55.96
N LEU A 56 -105.14 35.67 -55.79
CA LEU A 56 -104.55 34.82 -56.83
C LEU A 56 -105.57 33.83 -57.39
N ALA A 57 -106.48 33.31 -56.57
CA ALA A 57 -107.54 32.41 -57.02
C ALA A 57 -108.44 33.06 -58.09
N ALA A 58 -108.86 34.31 -57.89
CA ALA A 58 -109.71 35.05 -58.84
C ALA A 58 -109.00 35.34 -60.17
N ALA A 59 -107.72 35.69 -60.12
CA ALA A 59 -106.89 35.84 -61.33
C ALA A 59 -106.70 34.50 -62.06
N PHE A 60 -106.51 33.40 -61.32
CA PHE A 60 -106.36 32.07 -61.92
C PHE A 60 -107.65 31.63 -62.62
N THR A 61 -108.83 31.84 -62.02
CA THR A 61 -110.12 31.50 -62.65
C THR A 61 -110.41 32.33 -63.90
N GLY A 62 -110.03 33.61 -63.94
CA GLY A 62 -110.18 34.43 -65.15
C GLY A 62 -109.25 33.99 -66.28
N LEU A 63 -108.02 33.59 -65.94
CA LEU A 63 -107.06 33.06 -66.90
C LEU A 63 -107.52 31.71 -67.48
N THR A 64 -108.03 30.79 -66.65
CA THR A 64 -108.51 29.49 -67.14
C THR A 64 -109.73 29.62 -68.03
N LEU A 65 -110.68 30.51 -67.72
CA LEU A 65 -111.82 30.83 -68.59
C LEU A 65 -111.38 31.47 -69.91
N SER A 66 -110.41 32.39 -69.87
CA SER A 66 -109.81 33.02 -71.05
C SER A 66 -109.17 31.99 -72.00
N LEU A 67 -108.36 31.07 -71.46
CA LEU A 67 -107.72 30.00 -72.23
C LEU A 67 -108.74 28.98 -72.76
N LEU A 68 -109.75 28.62 -71.97
CA LEU A 68 -110.82 27.71 -72.40
C LEU A 68 -111.62 28.32 -73.57
N TRP A 69 -111.90 29.63 -73.53
CA TRP A 69 -112.57 30.33 -74.62
C TRP A 69 -111.72 30.37 -75.90
N LEU A 70 -110.43 30.72 -75.80
CA LEU A 70 -109.52 30.71 -76.95
C LEU A 70 -109.40 29.31 -77.56
N GLY A 71 -109.29 28.27 -76.73
CA GLY A 71 -109.27 26.88 -77.19
C GLY A 71 -110.56 26.47 -77.90
N GLY A 72 -111.73 26.79 -77.32
CA GLY A 72 -113.03 26.49 -77.91
C GLY A 72 -113.29 27.25 -79.22
N ALA A 73 -112.95 28.54 -79.28
CA ALA A 73 -113.09 29.36 -80.49
C ALA A 73 -112.11 28.92 -81.59
N GLY A 74 -110.88 28.56 -81.24
CA GLY A 74 -109.91 27.97 -82.16
C GLY A 74 -110.38 26.63 -82.72
N ALA A 75 -110.92 25.74 -81.87
CA ALA A 75 -111.49 24.47 -82.30
C ALA A 75 -112.72 24.64 -83.21
N TYR A 76 -113.59 25.63 -82.93
CA TYR A 76 -114.74 25.95 -83.79
C TYR A 76 -114.30 26.44 -85.17
N LEU A 77 -113.31 27.33 -85.24
CA LEU A 77 -112.73 27.81 -86.51
C LEU A 77 -112.04 26.69 -87.29
N ALA A 78 -111.29 25.83 -86.60
CA ALA A 78 -110.67 24.64 -87.19
C ALA A 78 -111.68 23.56 -87.63
N GLY A 79 -112.91 23.59 -87.12
CA GLY A 79 -113.98 22.66 -87.51
C GLY A 79 -114.89 23.17 -88.63
N TYR A 80 -115.06 24.49 -88.77
CA TYR A 80 -116.09 25.08 -89.64
C TYR A 80 -115.56 26.02 -90.74
N LEU A 81 -114.30 26.47 -90.67
CA LEU A 81 -113.83 27.60 -91.48
C LEU A 81 -112.44 27.41 -92.15
N VAL A 82 -111.91 26.18 -92.19
CA VAL A 82 -110.52 25.92 -92.63
C VAL A 82 -110.27 26.18 -94.11
N GLU A 83 -111.25 25.94 -94.99
CA GLU A 83 -111.03 26.06 -96.44
C GLU A 83 -111.17 27.50 -96.98
N ASP A 84 -111.98 28.35 -96.33
CA ASP A 84 -112.30 29.72 -96.78
C ASP A 84 -111.59 30.84 -95.99
N LEU A 85 -110.68 30.49 -95.07
CA LEU A 85 -110.01 31.47 -94.20
C LEU A 85 -109.15 32.50 -94.97
N SER A 86 -108.74 32.17 -96.19
CA SER A 86 -107.94 33.01 -97.09
C SER A 86 -108.77 33.93 -98.00
N ALA A 87 -110.08 33.70 -98.13
CA ALA A 87 -110.99 34.50 -98.95
C ALA A 87 -111.55 35.74 -98.20
N LEU A 88 -111.38 35.79 -96.88
CA LEU A 88 -111.87 36.88 -96.02
C LEU A 88 -111.04 38.16 -96.21
N SER A 89 -111.71 39.29 -96.35
CA SER A 89 -111.05 40.59 -96.43
C SER A 89 -110.27 40.91 -95.13
N PRO A 90 -109.21 41.75 -95.18
CA PRO A 90 -108.45 42.13 -93.98
C PRO A 90 -109.31 42.73 -92.86
N ALA A 91 -110.41 43.42 -93.22
CA ALA A 91 -111.38 43.93 -92.25
C ALA A 91 -112.22 42.83 -91.58
N GLN A 92 -112.60 41.78 -92.32
CA GLN A 92 -113.33 40.63 -91.77
C GLN A 92 -112.41 39.75 -90.91
N LEU A 93 -111.15 39.53 -91.32
CA LEU A 93 -110.14 38.87 -90.49
C LEU A 93 -109.88 39.65 -89.20
N GLY A 94 -109.80 40.98 -89.27
CA GLY A 94 -109.73 41.85 -88.09
C GLY A 94 -110.96 41.71 -87.18
N GLY A 95 -112.17 41.70 -87.75
CA GLY A 95 -113.42 41.49 -87.01
C GLY A 95 -113.49 40.11 -86.34
N LEU A 96 -113.05 39.06 -87.02
CA LEU A 96 -113.00 37.70 -86.50
C LEU A 96 -111.96 37.55 -85.38
N ALA A 97 -110.76 38.10 -85.57
CA ALA A 97 -109.74 38.17 -84.54
C ALA A 97 -110.25 38.93 -83.30
N MET A 98 -110.99 40.03 -83.50
CA MET A 98 -111.63 40.76 -82.41
C MET A 98 -112.70 39.92 -81.70
N PHE A 99 -113.53 39.16 -82.43
CA PHE A 99 -114.56 38.29 -81.84
C PHE A 99 -113.97 37.14 -81.01
N VAL A 100 -112.85 36.56 -81.44
CA VAL A 100 -112.13 35.51 -80.69
C VAL A 100 -111.39 36.09 -79.48
N ALA A 101 -110.67 37.19 -79.67
CA ALA A 101 -109.79 37.75 -78.64
C ALA A 101 -110.51 38.58 -77.58
N ALA A 102 -111.55 39.36 -77.94
CA ALA A 102 -112.17 40.29 -77.01
C ALA A 102 -112.82 39.62 -75.77
N PRO A 103 -113.57 38.50 -75.89
CA PRO A 103 -114.10 37.80 -74.72
C PRO A 103 -112.98 37.19 -73.87
N ALA A 104 -111.93 36.64 -74.49
CA ALA A 104 -110.77 36.09 -73.79
C ALA A 104 -110.02 37.16 -72.98
N VAL A 105 -109.79 38.33 -73.58
CA VAL A 105 -109.21 39.49 -72.88
C VAL A 105 -110.13 39.94 -71.75
N LEU A 106 -111.44 40.01 -71.96
CA LEU A 106 -112.41 40.36 -70.91
C LEU A 106 -112.39 39.37 -69.73
N PHE A 107 -112.31 38.06 -69.95
CA PHE A 107 -112.20 37.07 -68.85
C PHE A 107 -110.88 37.22 -68.07
N ALA A 108 -109.76 37.44 -68.76
CA ALA A 108 -108.48 37.70 -68.11
C ALA A 108 -108.50 39.02 -67.32
N LEU A 109 -109.07 40.08 -67.89
CA LEU A 109 -109.23 41.39 -67.23
C LEU A 109 -110.17 41.29 -66.02
N ALA A 110 -111.26 40.55 -66.12
CA ALA A 110 -112.20 40.30 -65.03
C ALA A 110 -111.56 39.48 -63.89
N GLY A 111 -110.68 38.53 -64.20
CA GLY A 111 -109.88 37.81 -63.18
C GLY A 111 -108.88 38.72 -62.46
N LEU A 112 -108.19 39.59 -63.20
CA LEU A 112 -107.25 40.57 -62.65
C LEU A 112 -107.98 41.64 -61.82
N LEU A 113 -109.06 42.23 -62.36
CA LEU A 113 -109.94 43.15 -61.62
C LEU A 113 -110.56 42.46 -60.41
N GLY A 114 -110.97 41.19 -60.50
CA GLY A 114 -111.44 40.40 -59.36
C GLY A 114 -110.36 40.24 -58.28
N ARG A 115 -109.09 40.01 -58.66
CA ARG A 115 -107.95 40.02 -57.73
C ARG A 115 -107.75 41.39 -57.09
N GLU A 116 -107.81 42.45 -57.87
CA GLU A 116 -107.65 43.83 -57.39
C GLU A 116 -108.84 44.27 -56.51
N VAL A 117 -110.06 43.83 -56.78
CA VAL A 117 -111.28 44.05 -55.97
C VAL A 117 -111.20 43.25 -54.65
N VAL A 118 -110.77 41.99 -54.65
CA VAL A 118 -110.55 41.23 -53.40
C VAL A 118 -109.40 41.83 -52.56
N ARG A 119 -108.40 42.43 -53.21
CA ARG A 119 -107.36 43.21 -52.51
C ARG A 119 -107.91 44.53 -51.98
N ALA A 120 -108.80 45.20 -52.70
CA ALA A 120 -109.43 46.46 -52.30
C ALA A 120 -110.50 46.27 -51.21
N SER A 121 -111.29 45.19 -51.22
CA SER A 121 -112.29 44.91 -50.18
C SER A 121 -111.62 44.69 -48.82
N SER A 122 -110.48 44.00 -48.78
CA SER A 122 -109.65 43.87 -47.57
C SER A 122 -109.05 45.19 -47.05
N ARG A 123 -109.18 46.29 -47.82
CA ARG A 123 -108.89 47.67 -47.41
C ARG A 123 -110.17 48.41 -47.04
N ALA A 124 -111.27 48.20 -47.78
CA ALA A 124 -112.59 48.76 -47.49
C ALA A 124 -113.14 48.32 -46.12
N GLU A 125 -113.02 47.04 -45.74
CA GLU A 125 -113.43 46.53 -44.42
C GLU A 125 -112.69 47.25 -43.26
N ARG A 126 -111.45 47.71 -43.50
CA ARG A 126 -110.68 48.52 -42.53
C ARG A 126 -111.06 49.99 -42.54
N VAL A 127 -111.57 50.51 -43.65
CA VAL A 127 -112.13 51.88 -43.75
C VAL A 127 -113.52 51.94 -43.13
N GLU A 128 -114.35 50.92 -43.31
CA GLU A 128 -115.71 50.86 -42.73
C GLU A 128 -115.68 50.73 -41.19
N ALA A 129 -114.75 49.93 -40.66
CA ALA A 129 -114.47 49.81 -39.22
C ALA A 129 -113.82 51.07 -38.59
N SER A 130 -113.27 51.99 -39.40
CA SER A 130 -112.73 53.27 -38.92
C SER A 130 -113.71 54.44 -39.14
N LEU A 131 -114.56 54.39 -40.16
CA LEU A 131 -115.69 55.32 -40.33
C LEU A 131 -116.74 55.17 -39.24
N THR A 132 -117.02 53.97 -38.75
CA THR A 132 -117.88 53.77 -37.57
C THR A 132 -117.28 54.33 -36.27
N ARG A 133 -115.95 54.51 -36.18
CA ARG A 133 -115.29 55.20 -35.05
C ARG A 133 -115.24 56.72 -35.20
N LEU A 134 -115.37 57.25 -36.42
CA LEU A 134 -115.44 58.69 -36.68
C LEU A 134 -116.86 59.27 -36.46
N ALA A 135 -117.83 58.44 -36.11
CA ALA A 135 -119.21 58.82 -35.79
C ALA A 135 -119.53 58.90 -34.29
N MET A 136 -118.53 58.84 -33.40
CA MET A 136 -118.71 59.09 -31.95
C MET A 136 -118.00 60.38 -31.53
N PRO A 137 -118.59 61.19 -30.60
CA PRO A 137 -118.09 62.54 -30.30
C PRO A 137 -116.70 62.57 -29.64
N ALA A 138 -115.98 63.68 -29.86
CA ALA A 138 -114.58 63.82 -29.47
C ALA A 138 -114.40 64.39 -28.04
N GLU A 139 -113.90 63.57 -27.11
CA GLU A 139 -113.38 64.03 -25.80
C GLU A 139 -112.07 63.35 -25.34
N SER A 140 -111.45 62.43 -26.11
CA SER A 140 -110.36 61.56 -25.60
C SER A 140 -108.91 61.95 -25.95
N THR A 141 -108.65 63.13 -26.54
CA THR A 141 -107.34 63.46 -27.13
C THR A 141 -106.20 63.66 -26.12
N GLU A 142 -106.49 63.98 -24.86
CA GLU A 142 -105.44 64.19 -23.83
C GLU A 142 -104.88 62.87 -23.27
N ALA A 143 -105.71 61.82 -23.19
CA ALA A 143 -105.33 60.53 -22.62
C ALA A 143 -104.39 59.73 -23.52
N GLU A 144 -104.55 59.83 -24.84
CA GLU A 144 -103.69 59.15 -25.83
C GLU A 144 -102.26 59.73 -25.81
N VAL A 145 -102.12 61.06 -25.73
CA VAL A 145 -100.82 61.75 -25.72
C VAL A 145 -100.05 61.46 -24.42
N ARG A 146 -100.71 61.47 -23.26
CA ARG A 146 -100.07 61.10 -21.99
C ARG A 146 -99.56 59.65 -22.01
N ARG A 147 -100.35 58.69 -22.50
CA ARG A 147 -99.90 57.28 -22.61
C ARG A 147 -98.70 57.10 -23.52
N LEU A 148 -98.60 57.87 -24.61
CA LEU A 148 -97.42 57.82 -25.49
C LEU A 148 -96.20 58.45 -24.81
N ALA A 149 -96.37 59.57 -24.09
CA ALA A 149 -95.31 60.18 -23.30
C ALA A 149 -94.82 59.25 -22.17
N ASP A 150 -95.73 58.62 -21.43
CA ASP A 150 -95.42 57.65 -20.38
C ASP A 150 -94.69 56.41 -20.92
N ALA A 151 -95.10 55.92 -22.10
CA ALA A 151 -94.44 54.79 -22.78
C ALA A 151 -93.03 55.15 -23.27
N ILE A 152 -92.82 56.37 -23.78
CA ILE A 152 -91.50 56.85 -24.20
C ILE A 152 -90.61 57.10 -22.98
N SER A 153 -91.11 57.73 -21.91
CA SER A 153 -90.36 57.91 -20.66
C SER A 153 -89.95 56.56 -20.06
N GLY A 154 -90.88 55.60 -19.96
CA GLY A 154 -90.57 54.26 -19.45
C GLY A 154 -89.60 53.46 -20.32
N GLU A 155 -89.50 53.75 -21.62
CA GLU A 155 -88.47 53.16 -22.50
C GLU A 155 -87.12 53.86 -22.37
N ILE A 156 -87.11 55.20 -22.22
CA ILE A 156 -85.90 55.97 -21.92
C ILE A 156 -85.33 55.53 -20.56
N ASP A 157 -86.15 55.35 -19.54
CA ASP A 157 -85.72 54.85 -18.23
C ASP A 157 -85.14 53.43 -18.33
N ARG A 158 -85.74 52.54 -19.12
CA ARG A 158 -85.18 51.19 -19.39
C ARG A 158 -83.83 51.27 -20.10
N VAL A 159 -83.70 52.12 -21.11
CA VAL A 159 -82.43 52.34 -21.81
C VAL A 159 -81.39 52.91 -20.84
N ASN A 160 -81.74 53.90 -20.03
CA ASN A 160 -80.84 54.54 -19.09
C ASN A 160 -80.34 53.55 -18.02
N VAL A 161 -81.24 52.74 -17.43
CA VAL A 161 -80.87 51.65 -16.51
C VAL A 161 -80.00 50.58 -17.18
N SER A 162 -80.25 50.26 -18.46
CA SER A 162 -79.39 49.32 -19.20
C SER A 162 -78.00 49.90 -19.47
N MET A 163 -77.90 51.21 -19.70
CA MET A 163 -76.65 51.92 -19.95
C MET A 163 -75.86 52.11 -18.65
N GLU A 164 -76.51 52.43 -17.53
CA GLU A 164 -75.93 52.46 -16.18
C GLU A 164 -75.38 51.07 -15.81
N SER A 165 -76.12 49.99 -16.13
CA SER A 165 -75.65 48.61 -15.92
C SER A 165 -74.46 48.25 -16.83
N ALA A 166 -74.43 48.76 -18.06
CA ALA A 166 -73.30 48.56 -18.97
C ALA A 166 -72.05 49.35 -18.52
N LEU A 167 -72.23 50.59 -18.03
CA LEU A 167 -71.16 51.41 -17.46
C LEU A 167 -70.59 50.78 -16.18
N ALA A 168 -71.44 50.27 -15.28
CA ALA A 168 -71.01 49.53 -14.10
C ALA A 168 -70.22 48.26 -14.45
N ARG A 169 -70.60 47.55 -15.53
CA ARG A 169 -69.85 46.39 -16.05
C ARG A 169 -68.52 46.80 -16.69
N LEU A 170 -68.46 47.94 -17.38
CA LEU A 170 -67.23 48.48 -17.94
C LEU A 170 -66.25 48.90 -16.83
N ALA A 171 -66.72 49.58 -15.79
CA ALA A 171 -65.91 49.93 -14.62
C ALA A 171 -65.38 48.67 -13.91
N ALA A 172 -66.21 47.64 -13.73
CA ALA A 172 -65.77 46.35 -13.18
C ALA A 172 -64.76 45.62 -14.10
N MET A 173 -64.89 45.73 -15.43
CA MET A 173 -63.88 45.21 -16.36
C MET A 173 -62.58 46.01 -16.33
N GLU A 174 -62.65 47.33 -16.20
CA GLU A 174 -61.48 48.21 -16.06
C GLU A 174 -60.71 47.87 -14.78
N GLU A 175 -61.38 47.66 -13.65
CA GLU A 175 -60.75 47.24 -12.40
C GLU A 175 -60.13 45.83 -12.49
N VAL A 176 -60.81 44.86 -13.13
CA VAL A 176 -60.25 43.52 -13.38
C VAL A 176 -59.06 43.56 -14.35
N ILE A 177 -59.09 44.41 -15.38
CA ILE A 177 -57.98 44.58 -16.34
C ILE A 177 -56.80 45.28 -15.66
N SER A 178 -57.03 46.30 -14.84
CA SER A 178 -56.00 46.95 -14.01
C SER A 178 -55.33 45.92 -13.09
N HIS A 179 -56.14 45.14 -12.37
CA HIS A 179 -55.62 44.12 -11.47
C HIS A 179 -54.84 43.01 -12.20
N HIS A 180 -55.27 42.63 -13.41
CA HIS A 180 -54.52 41.71 -14.26
C HIS A 180 -53.25 42.32 -14.88
N ALA A 181 -53.22 43.63 -15.16
CA ALA A 181 -52.00 44.31 -15.58
C ALA A 181 -50.98 44.37 -14.43
N ASP A 182 -51.40 44.79 -13.23
CA ASP A 182 -50.54 44.85 -12.03
C ASP A 182 -49.99 43.46 -11.64
N THR A 183 -50.82 42.42 -11.71
CA THR A 183 -50.38 41.04 -11.42
C THR A 183 -49.49 40.46 -12.52
N LEU A 184 -49.68 40.84 -13.79
CA LEU A 184 -48.78 40.46 -14.88
C LEU A 184 -47.43 41.17 -14.76
N GLU A 185 -47.42 42.46 -14.42
CA GLU A 185 -46.19 43.25 -14.28
C GLU A 185 -45.37 42.81 -13.05
N SER A 186 -46.01 42.58 -11.91
CA SER A 186 -45.34 42.00 -10.73
C SER A 186 -44.82 40.58 -11.00
N THR A 187 -45.59 39.70 -11.66
CA THR A 187 -45.12 38.36 -12.05
C THR A 187 -43.96 38.41 -13.04
N SER A 188 -43.94 39.41 -13.94
CA SER A 188 -42.83 39.65 -14.87
C SER A 188 -41.57 40.13 -14.14
N GLY A 189 -41.73 41.01 -13.14
CA GLY A 189 -40.65 41.45 -12.25
C GLY A 189 -40.04 40.28 -11.47
N ASP A 190 -40.88 39.49 -10.78
CA ASP A 190 -40.51 38.26 -10.08
C ASP A 190 -39.74 37.28 -10.99
N ALA A 191 -40.22 37.10 -12.23
CA ALA A 191 -39.57 36.24 -13.21
C ALA A 191 -38.19 36.79 -13.63
N HIS A 192 -38.06 38.11 -13.78
CA HIS A 192 -36.79 38.74 -14.13
C HIS A 192 -35.76 38.63 -12.99
N GLU A 193 -36.15 38.89 -11.74
CA GLU A 193 -35.29 38.68 -10.56
C GLU A 193 -34.86 37.21 -10.42
N ARG A 194 -35.78 36.25 -10.62
CA ARG A 194 -35.46 34.81 -10.59
C ARG A 194 -34.47 34.44 -11.69
N VAL A 195 -34.60 34.98 -12.90
CA VAL A 195 -33.63 34.75 -13.99
C VAL A 195 -32.29 35.38 -13.67
N GLU A 196 -32.23 36.60 -13.13
CA GLU A 196 -30.97 37.24 -12.76
C GLU A 196 -30.27 36.51 -11.61
N SER A 197 -31.04 36.04 -10.62
CA SER A 197 -30.57 35.15 -9.53
C SER A 197 -29.99 33.85 -10.08
N LEU A 198 -30.71 33.18 -11.00
CA LEU A 198 -30.23 31.97 -11.66
C LEU A 198 -28.93 32.20 -12.44
N VAL A 199 -28.83 33.31 -13.18
CA VAL A 199 -27.60 33.67 -13.93
C VAL A 199 -26.43 33.99 -12.99
N LYS A 200 -26.66 34.66 -11.85
CA LYS A 200 -25.64 34.88 -10.81
C LYS A 200 -25.17 33.56 -10.20
N ASN A 201 -26.09 32.66 -9.88
CA ASN A 201 -25.76 31.34 -9.33
C ASN A 201 -24.99 30.49 -10.34
N LEU A 202 -25.43 30.40 -11.60
CA LEU A 202 -24.74 29.68 -12.67
C LEU A 202 -23.33 30.23 -12.96
N ARG A 203 -23.11 31.55 -12.85
CA ARG A 203 -21.76 32.13 -12.93
C ARG A 203 -20.87 31.65 -11.78
N LYS A 204 -21.38 31.73 -10.55
CA LYS A 204 -20.66 31.31 -9.33
C LYS A 204 -20.37 29.80 -9.31
N GLU A 205 -21.27 29.00 -9.87
CA GLU A 205 -21.11 27.56 -10.03
C GLU A 205 -20.10 27.22 -11.13
N ARG A 206 -20.08 27.99 -12.23
CA ARG A 206 -19.03 27.90 -13.26
C ARG A 206 -17.65 28.30 -12.74
N GLU A 207 -17.56 29.33 -11.90
CA GLU A 207 -16.30 29.73 -11.24
C GLU A 207 -15.78 28.61 -10.33
N ARG A 208 -16.64 28.02 -9.50
CA ARG A 208 -16.29 26.84 -8.68
C ARG A 208 -15.87 25.64 -9.52
N LEU A 209 -16.52 25.38 -10.65
CA LEU A 209 -16.12 24.29 -11.55
C LEU A 209 -14.75 24.56 -12.21
N ALA A 210 -14.42 25.83 -12.49
CA ALA A 210 -13.09 26.20 -12.98
C ALA A 210 -12.02 25.99 -11.90
N GLU A 211 -12.27 26.46 -10.66
CA GLU A 211 -11.39 26.26 -9.49
C GLU A 211 -11.16 24.77 -9.18
N VAL A 212 -12.22 23.96 -9.25
CA VAL A 212 -12.11 22.49 -9.08
C VAL A 212 -11.30 21.86 -10.22
N SER A 213 -11.47 22.31 -11.46
CA SER A 213 -10.69 21.80 -12.61
C SER A 213 -9.21 22.17 -12.50
N GLU A 214 -8.89 23.39 -12.08
CA GLU A 214 -7.52 23.85 -11.82
C GLU A 214 -6.87 23.05 -10.68
N SER A 215 -7.58 22.84 -9.57
CA SER A 215 -7.12 21.98 -8.47
C SER A 215 -6.92 20.52 -8.89
N LEU A 216 -7.68 20.03 -9.88
CA LEU A 216 -7.58 18.67 -10.38
C LEU A 216 -6.39 18.50 -11.34
N ASP A 217 -6.11 19.51 -12.18
CA ASP A 217 -4.89 19.58 -12.99
C ASP A 217 -3.62 19.69 -12.12
N ASP A 218 -3.62 20.54 -11.09
CA ASP A 218 -2.51 20.64 -10.12
C ASP A 218 -2.24 19.29 -9.42
N LYS A 219 -3.31 18.60 -8.99
CA LYS A 219 -3.19 17.26 -8.39
C LYS A 219 -2.72 16.22 -9.40
N ALA A 220 -3.17 16.28 -10.65
CA ALA A 220 -2.70 15.40 -11.70
C ALA A 220 -1.20 15.62 -12.00
N ALA A 221 -0.73 16.88 -12.01
CA ALA A 221 0.67 17.23 -12.17
C ALA A 221 1.53 16.73 -11.00
N LEU A 222 1.08 16.90 -9.75
CA LEU A 222 1.74 16.36 -8.55
C LEU A 222 1.81 14.83 -8.56
N ILE A 223 0.72 14.15 -8.94
CA ILE A 223 0.68 12.69 -9.06
C ILE A 223 1.63 12.21 -10.18
N ALA A 224 1.65 12.88 -11.33
CA ALA A 224 2.57 12.56 -12.42
C ALA A 224 4.04 12.70 -11.99
N ALA A 225 4.38 13.79 -11.29
CA ALA A 225 5.72 14.01 -10.75
C ALA A 225 6.10 12.93 -9.71
N ALA A 226 5.20 12.58 -8.79
CA ALA A 226 5.43 11.54 -7.79
C ALA A 226 5.60 10.13 -8.41
N ILE A 227 4.81 9.79 -9.43
CA ILE A 227 4.96 8.52 -10.19
C ILE A 227 6.31 8.50 -10.92
N GLN A 228 6.73 9.63 -11.50
CA GLN A 228 7.98 9.72 -12.25
C GLN A 228 9.20 9.63 -11.33
N ASP A 229 9.14 10.20 -10.13
CA ASP A 229 10.16 10.05 -9.09
C ASP A 229 10.20 8.62 -8.53
N GLN A 230 9.05 8.06 -8.18
CA GLN A 230 8.94 6.66 -7.73
C GLN A 230 9.47 5.68 -8.79
N SER A 231 9.21 5.93 -10.08
CA SER A 231 9.74 5.11 -11.17
C SER A 231 11.28 5.17 -11.26
N ARG A 232 11.89 6.35 -11.06
CA ARG A 232 13.36 6.48 -10.96
C ARG A 232 13.92 5.78 -9.74
N MET A 233 13.24 5.91 -8.60
CA MET A 233 13.65 5.28 -7.35
C MET A 233 13.58 3.74 -7.44
N VAL A 234 12.54 3.20 -8.11
CA VAL A 234 12.42 1.76 -8.42
C VAL A 234 13.49 1.29 -9.40
N ALA A 235 13.83 2.07 -10.43
CA ALA A 235 14.93 1.75 -11.35
C ALA A 235 16.28 1.70 -10.62
N ALA A 236 16.59 2.70 -9.79
CA ALA A 236 17.81 2.73 -8.98
C ALA A 236 17.86 1.59 -7.95
N ALA A 237 16.72 1.22 -7.35
CA ALA A 237 16.63 0.07 -6.46
C ALA A 237 16.83 -1.26 -7.21
N ALA A 238 16.35 -1.39 -8.45
CA ALA A 238 16.57 -2.55 -9.30
C ALA A 238 18.05 -2.69 -9.72
N GLU A 239 18.69 -1.60 -10.17
CA GLU A 239 20.13 -1.57 -10.48
C GLU A 239 20.98 -1.92 -9.24
N LEU A 240 20.62 -1.40 -8.07
CA LEU A 240 21.29 -1.74 -6.81
C LEU A 240 21.09 -3.21 -6.44
N ALA A 241 19.88 -3.76 -6.64
CA ALA A 241 19.59 -5.17 -6.38
C ALA A 241 20.34 -6.09 -7.36
N GLU A 242 20.43 -5.74 -8.64
CA GLU A 242 21.21 -6.47 -9.65
C GLU A 242 22.71 -6.46 -9.33
N SER A 243 23.25 -5.29 -8.96
CA SER A 243 24.64 -5.16 -8.47
C SER A 243 24.91 -6.05 -7.25
N LYS A 244 24.01 -6.04 -6.25
CA LYS A 244 24.14 -6.87 -5.04
C LYS A 244 23.96 -8.37 -5.33
N ALA A 245 23.10 -8.74 -6.28
CA ALA A 245 22.97 -10.11 -6.75
C ALA A 245 24.27 -10.59 -7.43
N GLY A 246 24.87 -9.76 -8.31
CA GLY A 246 26.15 -10.06 -8.96
C GLY A 246 27.33 -10.16 -7.98
N GLU A 247 27.41 -9.29 -6.98
CA GLU A 247 28.37 -9.42 -5.87
C GLU A 247 28.15 -10.73 -5.09
N GLY A 248 26.90 -11.05 -4.76
CA GLY A 248 26.52 -12.29 -4.07
C GLY A 248 26.89 -13.55 -4.85
N GLU A 249 26.62 -13.57 -6.16
CA GLU A 249 26.96 -14.69 -7.05
C GLU A 249 28.49 -14.90 -7.13
N ARG A 250 29.27 -13.80 -7.19
CA ARG A 250 30.74 -13.88 -7.13
C ARG A 250 31.23 -14.45 -5.80
N LEU A 251 30.68 -13.99 -4.68
CA LEU A 251 31.04 -14.50 -3.34
C LEU A 251 30.66 -15.98 -3.17
N ILE A 252 29.51 -16.41 -3.70
CA ILE A 252 29.08 -17.81 -3.70
C ILE A 252 30.04 -18.67 -4.55
N ARG A 253 30.42 -18.18 -5.74
CA ARG A 253 31.37 -18.88 -6.63
C ARG A 253 32.74 -19.02 -5.98
N GLU A 254 33.31 -17.94 -5.44
CA GLU A 254 34.56 -17.99 -4.68
C GLU A 254 34.46 -18.89 -3.44
N GLY A 255 33.30 -18.94 -2.78
CA GLY A 255 33.02 -19.83 -1.66
C GLY A 255 33.03 -21.31 -2.09
N ALA A 256 32.39 -21.62 -3.22
CA ALA A 256 32.37 -22.95 -3.80
C ALA A 256 33.76 -23.42 -4.23
N ASP A 257 34.55 -22.55 -4.88
CA ASP A 257 35.93 -22.86 -5.29
C ASP A 257 36.82 -23.16 -4.07
N ARG A 258 36.70 -22.36 -2.99
CA ARG A 258 37.42 -22.60 -1.73
C ARG A 258 36.97 -23.90 -1.06
N LEU A 259 35.68 -24.23 -1.11
CA LEU A 259 35.15 -25.47 -0.54
C LEU A 259 35.61 -26.70 -1.33
N ALA A 260 35.66 -26.61 -2.67
CA ALA A 260 36.21 -27.66 -3.53
C ALA A 260 37.71 -27.88 -3.26
N ALA A 261 38.50 -26.81 -3.15
CA ALA A 261 39.91 -26.89 -2.80
C ALA A 261 40.14 -27.46 -1.38
N ALA A 262 39.27 -27.14 -0.42
CA ALA A 262 39.31 -27.74 0.92
C ALA A 262 38.94 -29.23 0.89
N GLY A 263 37.96 -29.63 0.08
CA GLY A 263 37.57 -31.02 -0.14
C GLY A 263 38.71 -31.86 -0.73
N SER A 264 39.35 -31.37 -1.79
CA SER A 264 40.53 -32.03 -2.40
C SER A 264 41.69 -32.17 -1.40
N LYS A 265 42.00 -31.15 -0.59
CA LYS A 265 43.01 -31.25 0.47
C LYS A 265 42.64 -32.25 1.57
N ALA A 266 41.35 -32.40 1.88
CA ALA A 266 40.87 -33.39 2.83
C ALA A 266 40.96 -34.83 2.27
N GLU A 267 40.73 -35.00 0.97
CA GLU A 267 40.93 -36.26 0.24
C GLU A 267 42.42 -36.66 0.22
N GLU A 268 43.32 -35.76 -0.17
CA GLU A 268 44.79 -35.96 -0.10
C GLU A 268 45.30 -36.26 1.32
N ALA A 269 44.69 -35.66 2.34
CA ALA A 269 45.00 -35.96 3.74
C ALA A 269 44.49 -37.36 4.13
N GLY A 270 43.28 -37.73 3.69
CA GLY A 270 42.71 -39.06 3.87
C GLY A 270 43.55 -40.17 3.23
N GLU A 271 44.00 -39.96 1.99
CA GLU A 271 44.88 -40.89 1.28
C GLU A 271 46.23 -41.07 1.99
N ARG A 272 46.87 -39.97 2.41
CA ARG A 272 48.11 -40.04 3.20
C ARG A 272 47.93 -40.76 4.54
N VAL A 273 46.79 -40.55 5.21
CA VAL A 273 46.46 -41.28 6.45
C VAL A 273 46.25 -42.77 6.15
N ALA A 274 45.57 -43.13 5.06
CA ALA A 274 45.37 -44.52 4.66
C ALA A 274 46.71 -45.23 4.34
N LEU A 275 47.58 -44.60 3.56
CA LEU A 275 48.92 -45.10 3.26
C LEU A 275 49.78 -45.26 4.52
N THR A 276 49.74 -44.28 5.43
CA THR A 276 50.45 -44.35 6.72
C THR A 276 49.92 -45.48 7.60
N LEU A 277 48.59 -45.68 7.62
CA LEU A 277 47.95 -46.75 8.39
C LEU A 277 48.28 -48.14 7.82
N ASP A 278 48.37 -48.28 6.49
CA ASP A 278 48.78 -49.52 5.84
C ASP A 278 50.26 -49.85 6.15
N ALA A 279 51.17 -48.87 6.03
CA ALA A 279 52.57 -49.02 6.42
C ALA A 279 52.73 -49.43 7.89
N ARG A 280 51.99 -48.77 8.81
CA ARG A 280 51.89 -49.17 10.23
C ARG A 280 51.36 -50.59 10.41
N SER A 281 50.41 -51.00 9.59
CA SER A 281 49.84 -52.35 9.59
C SER A 281 50.87 -53.40 9.12
N GLY A 282 51.76 -53.03 8.19
CA GLY A 282 52.94 -53.80 7.80
C GLY A 282 53.93 -53.93 8.96
N GLU A 283 54.41 -52.81 9.52
CA GLU A 283 55.32 -52.78 10.67
C GLU A 283 54.84 -53.66 11.84
N LEU A 284 53.53 -53.63 12.13
CA LEU A 284 52.93 -54.44 13.19
C LEU A 284 52.88 -55.95 12.86
N ARG A 285 52.75 -56.33 11.59
CA ARG A 285 52.85 -57.74 11.16
C ARG A 285 54.30 -58.23 11.27
N ASP A 286 55.26 -57.45 10.78
CA ASP A 286 56.69 -57.78 10.82
C ASP A 286 57.20 -57.88 12.27
N PHE A 287 56.72 -56.98 13.15
CA PHE A 287 56.98 -57.04 14.58
C PHE A 287 56.37 -58.30 15.23
N ALA A 288 55.13 -58.66 14.87
CA ALA A 288 54.47 -59.87 15.37
C ALA A 288 55.19 -61.16 14.90
N GLU A 289 55.67 -61.21 13.65
CA GLU A 289 56.48 -62.31 13.14
C GLU A 289 57.85 -62.37 13.85
N THR A 290 58.52 -61.23 14.03
CA THR A 290 59.77 -61.14 14.78
C THR A 290 59.61 -61.60 16.23
N LEU A 291 58.50 -61.22 16.88
CA LEU A 291 58.16 -61.66 18.23
C LEU A 291 57.93 -63.17 18.29
N LYS A 292 57.22 -63.73 17.30
CA LYS A 292 57.03 -65.18 17.17
C LYS A 292 58.36 -65.92 17.02
N VAL A 293 59.23 -65.49 16.09
CA VAL A 293 60.56 -66.10 15.88
C VAL A 293 61.41 -66.04 17.15
N ARG A 294 61.35 -64.93 17.92
CA ARG A 294 62.02 -64.83 19.22
C ARG A 294 61.42 -65.76 20.28
N THR A 295 60.11 -65.94 20.31
CA THR A 295 59.44 -66.88 21.22
C THR A 295 59.81 -68.33 20.89
N ASP A 296 59.73 -68.73 19.63
CA ASP A 296 60.12 -70.07 19.15
C ASP A 296 61.61 -70.34 19.46
N GLY A 297 62.48 -69.33 19.29
CA GLY A 297 63.90 -69.40 19.65
C GLY A 297 64.16 -69.49 21.16
N LEU A 298 63.35 -68.82 21.98
CA LEU A 298 63.41 -68.89 23.45
C LEU A 298 62.94 -70.27 23.94
N GLU A 299 61.89 -70.83 23.35
CA GLU A 299 61.40 -72.18 23.64
C GLU A 299 62.46 -73.23 23.29
N ALA A 300 63.06 -73.15 22.10
CA ALA A 300 64.16 -74.02 21.71
C ALA A 300 65.39 -73.90 22.64
N ALA A 301 65.72 -72.68 23.09
CA ALA A 301 66.79 -72.46 24.08
C ALA A 301 66.44 -73.05 25.45
N TYR A 302 65.18 -72.96 25.89
CA TYR A 302 64.70 -73.54 27.14
C TYR A 302 64.77 -75.08 27.11
N VAL A 303 64.29 -75.71 26.04
CA VAL A 303 64.41 -77.18 25.83
C VAL A 303 65.88 -77.61 25.84
N LYS A 304 66.77 -76.86 25.17
CA LYS A 304 68.22 -77.13 25.18
C LYS A 304 68.84 -76.97 26.57
N HIS A 305 68.39 -75.99 27.36
CA HIS A 305 68.83 -75.79 28.74
C HIS A 305 68.35 -76.93 29.66
N GLN A 306 67.10 -77.37 29.52
CA GLN A 306 66.58 -78.53 30.24
C GLN A 306 67.35 -79.82 29.89
N GLY A 307 67.70 -80.02 28.61
CA GLY A 307 68.57 -81.11 28.18
C GLY A 307 69.95 -81.07 28.84
N ARG A 308 70.62 -79.92 28.81
CA ARG A 308 71.92 -79.72 29.48
C ARG A 308 71.87 -79.90 30.99
N LEU A 309 70.77 -79.50 31.65
CA LEU A 309 70.57 -79.76 33.08
C LEU A 309 70.41 -81.25 33.37
N LYS A 310 69.69 -82.00 32.52
CA LYS A 310 69.56 -83.45 32.64
C LYS A 310 70.91 -84.14 32.47
N GLU A 311 71.64 -83.80 31.40
CA GLU A 311 73.00 -84.27 31.13
C GLU A 311 73.95 -83.97 32.29
N ALA A 312 73.96 -82.72 32.80
CA ALA A 312 74.75 -82.35 33.97
C ALA A 312 74.38 -83.12 35.24
N SER A 313 73.09 -83.47 35.42
CA SER A 313 72.65 -84.31 36.55
C SER A 313 73.06 -85.78 36.40
N GLU A 314 73.13 -86.28 35.17
CA GLU A 314 73.63 -87.62 34.84
C GLU A 314 75.15 -87.69 35.05
N THR A 315 75.93 -86.70 34.55
CA THR A 315 77.38 -86.63 34.80
C THR A 315 77.70 -86.44 36.28
N LEU A 316 76.94 -85.62 37.02
CA LEU A 316 77.13 -85.46 38.47
C LEU A 316 76.87 -86.77 39.22
N ARG A 317 75.93 -87.59 38.74
CA ARG A 317 75.62 -88.90 39.30
C ARG A 317 76.70 -89.94 38.96
N GLU A 318 77.20 -89.96 37.73
CA GLU A 318 78.40 -90.76 37.37
C GLU A 318 79.61 -90.35 38.21
N GLU A 319 79.83 -89.05 38.41
CA GLU A 319 80.94 -88.54 39.21
C GLU A 319 80.81 -88.93 40.68
N GLN A 320 79.61 -88.97 41.25
CA GLN A 320 79.39 -89.51 42.60
C GLN A 320 79.65 -91.02 42.67
N GLU A 321 79.26 -91.80 41.66
CA GLU A 321 79.56 -93.24 41.59
C GLU A 321 81.08 -93.48 41.41
N ARG A 322 81.78 -92.67 40.60
CA ARG A 322 83.25 -92.69 40.45
C ARG A 322 83.98 -92.27 41.73
N ILE A 323 83.52 -91.23 42.43
CA ILE A 323 84.10 -90.77 43.70
C ILE A 323 83.92 -91.85 44.79
N ALA A 324 82.77 -92.51 44.86
CA ALA A 324 82.55 -93.63 45.78
C ALA A 324 83.53 -94.78 45.48
N ALA A 325 83.66 -95.20 44.22
CA ALA A 325 84.60 -96.23 43.80
C ALA A 325 86.08 -95.84 44.06
N ALA A 326 86.44 -94.57 43.85
CA ALA A 326 87.77 -94.05 44.14
C ALA A 326 88.07 -94.04 45.64
N LEU A 327 87.09 -93.68 46.50
CA LEU A 327 87.27 -93.70 47.95
C LEU A 327 87.48 -95.13 48.49
N ASP A 328 86.78 -96.13 47.96
CA ASP A 328 87.03 -97.54 48.31
C ASP A 328 88.39 -98.03 47.78
N PHE A 329 88.82 -97.61 46.58
CA PHE A 329 90.15 -97.92 46.05
C PHE A 329 91.27 -97.28 46.90
N HIS A 330 91.18 -95.99 47.21
CA HIS A 330 92.16 -95.29 48.05
C HIS A 330 92.25 -95.85 49.47
N LYS A 331 91.15 -96.42 50.00
CA LYS A 331 91.15 -97.12 51.29
C LYS A 331 91.99 -98.40 51.26
N ALA A 332 91.93 -99.17 50.17
CA ALA A 332 92.80 -100.33 49.94
C ALA A 332 94.25 -99.95 49.56
N GLU A 333 94.43 -98.82 48.87
CA GLU A 333 95.74 -98.31 48.47
C GLU A 333 96.53 -97.77 49.68
N LEU A 334 95.90 -97.06 50.62
CA LEU A 334 96.55 -96.60 51.85
C LEU A 334 97.06 -97.75 52.73
N GLU A 335 96.36 -98.88 52.75
CA GLU A 335 96.76 -100.10 53.46
C GLU A 335 98.00 -100.75 52.82
N THR A 336 98.21 -100.58 51.51
CA THR A 336 99.36 -101.14 50.77
C THR A 336 100.53 -100.16 50.63
N MET A 337 100.29 -98.84 50.52
CA MET A 337 101.33 -97.80 50.54
C MET A 337 102.15 -97.81 51.85
N SER A 338 101.48 -98.04 52.98
CA SER A 338 102.08 -98.28 54.30
C SER A 338 103.20 -99.34 54.26
N LYS A 339 103.03 -100.38 53.44
CA LYS A 339 103.93 -101.52 53.33
C LYS A 339 105.08 -101.31 52.32
N THR A 340 104.83 -100.51 51.28
CA THR A 340 105.75 -100.34 50.14
C THR A 340 106.65 -99.11 50.25
N ALA A 341 106.28 -98.10 51.07
CA ALA A 341 107.08 -96.88 51.28
C ALA A 341 108.49 -97.13 51.86
N ARG A 342 108.76 -98.31 52.44
CA ARG A 342 110.10 -98.71 52.91
C ARG A 342 111.02 -99.27 51.81
N GLN A 343 110.52 -99.49 50.60
CA GLN A 343 111.24 -100.22 49.54
C GLN A 343 111.50 -99.39 48.26
N GLY A 344 110.88 -98.20 48.14
CA GLY A 344 111.01 -97.31 46.97
C GLY A 344 112.20 -96.33 46.99
N ALA A 345 113.11 -96.43 47.96
CA ALA A 345 114.24 -95.49 48.09
C ALA A 345 115.39 -95.77 47.09
N ASP A 346 115.57 -97.02 46.65
CA ASP A 346 116.71 -97.41 45.81
C ASP A 346 116.49 -97.23 44.29
N THR A 347 115.24 -97.13 43.82
CA THR A 347 114.94 -97.02 42.37
C THR A 347 115.01 -95.59 41.83
N LEU A 348 114.95 -94.59 42.70
CA LEU A 348 114.98 -93.15 42.37
C LEU A 348 116.29 -92.71 41.69
N LYS A 349 117.37 -93.49 41.85
CA LYS A 349 118.70 -93.23 41.26
C LYS A 349 118.77 -93.50 39.76
N SER A 350 117.88 -94.34 39.19
CA SER A 350 118.00 -94.79 37.79
C SER A 350 117.26 -93.90 36.78
N SER A 351 116.22 -93.17 37.18
CA SER A 351 115.38 -92.40 36.24
C SER A 351 115.82 -90.94 36.03
N ALA A 352 116.88 -90.52 36.72
CA ALA A 352 117.37 -89.13 36.68
C ALA A 352 118.18 -88.80 35.41
N GLU A 353 118.72 -89.80 34.69
CA GLU A 353 119.67 -89.58 33.59
C GLU A 353 119.02 -89.40 32.21
N GLU A 354 117.73 -89.72 32.04
CA GLU A 354 117.05 -89.67 30.73
C GLU A 354 116.15 -88.42 30.51
N SER A 355 115.73 -87.74 31.58
CA SER A 355 114.72 -86.66 31.52
C SER A 355 115.21 -85.30 30.98
N GLY A 356 116.53 -85.10 30.83
CA GLY A 356 117.12 -83.78 30.59
C GLY A 356 116.95 -83.20 29.18
N LYS A 357 116.75 -84.03 28.14
CA LYS A 357 116.78 -83.57 26.73
C LYS A 357 115.40 -83.18 26.17
N VAL A 358 114.33 -83.83 26.61
CA VAL A 358 112.97 -83.58 26.09
C VAL A 358 112.39 -82.26 26.65
N PHE A 359 112.75 -81.89 27.88
CA PHE A 359 112.27 -80.68 28.54
C PHE A 359 112.74 -79.40 27.83
N MET A 360 114.00 -79.33 27.39
CA MET A 360 114.60 -78.10 26.87
C MET A 360 114.01 -77.69 25.50
N ASP A 361 113.78 -78.64 24.59
CA ASP A 361 113.21 -78.38 23.25
C ASP A 361 111.73 -77.90 23.32
N ALA A 362 110.96 -78.41 24.28
CA ALA A 362 109.58 -77.97 24.51
C ALA A 362 109.51 -76.53 25.06
N VAL A 363 110.40 -76.18 25.99
CA VAL A 363 110.49 -74.83 26.58
C VAL A 363 110.88 -73.79 25.54
N GLU A 364 111.83 -74.09 24.66
CA GLU A 364 112.30 -73.13 23.65
C GLU A 364 111.22 -72.80 22.60
N LYS A 365 110.46 -73.81 22.15
CA LYS A 365 109.32 -73.61 21.23
C LYS A 365 108.16 -72.84 21.87
N ALA A 366 107.91 -73.03 23.17
CA ALA A 366 106.92 -72.26 23.91
C ALA A 366 107.30 -70.77 24.04
N ILE A 367 108.57 -70.48 24.34
CA ILE A 367 109.09 -69.10 24.44
C ILE A 367 109.02 -68.37 23.09
N ALA A 368 109.25 -69.06 21.97
CA ALA A 368 109.11 -68.46 20.64
C ALA A 368 107.67 -68.01 20.36
N ARG A 369 106.67 -68.89 20.57
CA ARG A 369 105.25 -68.55 20.37
C ARG A 369 104.73 -67.47 21.31
N ALA A 370 105.16 -67.48 22.57
CA ALA A 370 104.79 -66.44 23.53
C ALA A 370 105.25 -65.03 23.08
N ARG A 371 106.45 -64.93 22.47
CA ARG A 371 106.99 -63.68 21.91
C ARG A 371 106.28 -63.22 20.64
N GLU A 372 105.79 -64.14 19.82
CA GLU A 372 104.99 -63.83 18.63
C GLU A 372 103.61 -63.30 19.03
N LEU A 373 102.90 -64.04 19.89
CA LEU A 373 101.59 -63.63 20.41
C LEU A 373 101.65 -62.27 21.12
N SER A 374 102.68 -62.03 21.95
CA SER A 374 102.89 -60.75 22.63
C SER A 374 103.07 -59.57 21.66
N ARG A 375 103.65 -59.77 20.47
CA ARG A 375 103.81 -58.71 19.46
C ARG A 375 102.52 -58.44 18.70
N THR A 376 101.72 -59.46 18.41
CA THR A 376 100.40 -59.30 17.77
C THR A 376 99.43 -58.61 18.73
N VAL A 377 99.32 -59.09 19.97
CA VAL A 377 98.50 -58.47 21.02
C VAL A 377 98.93 -57.03 21.30
N GLY A 378 100.24 -56.73 21.30
CA GLY A 378 100.74 -55.36 21.43
C GLY A 378 100.17 -54.44 20.35
N ARG A 379 100.39 -54.76 19.07
CA ARG A 379 99.91 -53.94 17.93
C ARG A 379 98.39 -53.83 17.86
N GLU A 380 97.69 -54.92 18.16
CA GLU A 380 96.22 -54.94 18.14
C GLU A 380 95.64 -54.11 19.29
N SER A 381 96.29 -54.10 20.47
CA SER A 381 95.92 -53.21 21.58
C SER A 381 96.23 -51.74 21.30
N GLU A 382 97.31 -51.45 20.57
CA GLU A 382 97.74 -50.08 20.22
C GLU A 382 96.79 -49.48 19.18
N ALA A 383 96.46 -50.24 18.12
CA ALA A 383 95.45 -49.83 17.13
C ALA A 383 94.03 -49.72 17.72
N ALA A 384 93.66 -50.59 18.68
CA ALA A 384 92.39 -50.46 19.40
C ALA A 384 92.36 -49.23 20.31
N ALA A 385 93.48 -48.89 20.96
CA ALA A 385 93.59 -47.69 21.79
C ALA A 385 93.42 -46.41 20.96
N GLU A 386 94.12 -46.28 19.83
CA GLU A 386 93.94 -45.15 18.91
C GLU A 386 92.49 -45.05 18.42
N ALA A 387 91.88 -46.15 17.95
CA ALA A 387 90.50 -46.15 17.48
C ALA A 387 89.48 -45.78 18.59
N HIS A 388 89.73 -46.17 19.84
CA HIS A 388 88.89 -45.78 20.98
C HIS A 388 89.09 -44.31 21.38
N GLU A 389 90.30 -43.78 21.29
CA GLU A 389 90.58 -42.36 21.57
C GLU A 389 89.93 -41.45 20.52
N ASP A 390 90.02 -41.82 19.24
CA ASP A 390 89.37 -41.14 18.11
C ASP A 390 87.82 -41.15 18.24
N ALA A 391 87.25 -42.28 18.63
CA ALA A 391 85.81 -42.41 18.89
C ALA A 391 85.36 -41.56 20.09
N LEU A 392 86.16 -41.51 21.16
CA LEU A 392 85.89 -40.67 22.34
C LEU A 392 86.03 -39.18 22.03
N ALA A 393 86.97 -38.78 21.16
CA ALA A 393 87.10 -37.40 20.70
C ALA A 393 85.84 -36.94 19.94
N ARG A 394 85.40 -37.73 18.94
CA ARG A 394 84.19 -37.44 18.16
C ARG A 394 82.92 -37.42 19.02
N LEU A 395 82.81 -38.32 20.00
CA LEU A 395 81.69 -38.33 20.95
C LEU A 395 81.67 -37.08 21.85
N LYS A 396 82.83 -36.58 22.30
CA LYS A 396 82.92 -35.32 23.06
C LYS A 396 82.52 -34.12 22.21
N GLU A 397 83.01 -34.04 20.97
CA GLU A 397 82.68 -32.97 20.03
C GLU A 397 81.17 -32.95 19.71
N ALA A 398 80.58 -34.12 19.42
CA ALA A 398 79.14 -34.26 19.20
C ALA A 398 78.32 -33.90 20.45
N ALA A 399 78.76 -34.29 21.64
CA ALA A 399 78.10 -33.93 22.90
C ALA A 399 78.18 -32.42 23.20
N GLU A 400 79.31 -31.77 22.91
CA GLU A 400 79.43 -30.31 23.02
C GLU A 400 78.57 -29.57 22.00
N ALA A 401 78.53 -30.01 20.74
CA ALA A 401 77.67 -29.44 19.71
C ALA A 401 76.19 -29.55 20.09
N ALA A 402 75.76 -30.74 20.55
CA ALA A 402 74.41 -30.97 21.03
C ALA A 402 74.07 -30.10 22.27
N ARG A 403 75.03 -29.93 23.20
CA ARG A 403 74.85 -29.07 24.37
C ARG A 403 74.68 -27.59 23.98
N ARG A 404 75.53 -27.06 23.09
CA ARG A 404 75.42 -25.67 22.61
C ARG A 404 74.10 -25.42 21.87
N ALA A 405 73.68 -26.36 21.02
CA ALA A 405 72.39 -26.27 20.32
C ALA A 405 71.18 -26.32 21.28
N ALA A 406 71.28 -27.11 22.36
CA ALA A 406 70.25 -27.16 23.40
C ALA A 406 70.20 -25.87 24.24
N GLU A 407 71.35 -25.29 24.58
CA GLU A 407 71.45 -24.01 25.31
C GLU A 407 70.90 -22.85 24.46
N GLU A 408 71.31 -22.74 23.19
CA GLU A 408 70.78 -21.74 22.25
C GLU A 408 69.27 -21.90 22.01
N SER A 409 68.78 -23.14 21.90
CA SER A 409 67.33 -23.40 21.81
C SER A 409 66.61 -22.95 23.08
N GLY A 410 67.19 -23.19 24.26
CA GLY A 410 66.64 -22.75 25.54
C GLY A 410 66.50 -21.24 25.65
N GLU A 411 67.53 -20.48 25.28
CA GLU A 411 67.49 -19.00 25.27
C GLU A 411 66.44 -18.46 24.29
N ARG A 412 66.33 -19.05 23.11
CA ARG A 412 65.31 -18.70 22.11
C ARG A 412 63.88 -18.99 22.62
N PHE A 413 63.65 -20.16 23.23
CA PHE A 413 62.36 -20.51 23.82
C PHE A 413 61.99 -19.59 24.99
N GLN A 414 62.94 -19.26 25.87
CA GLN A 414 62.70 -18.34 26.98
C GLN A 414 62.31 -16.94 26.47
N THR A 415 63.06 -16.40 25.50
CA THR A 415 62.76 -15.11 24.87
C THR A 415 61.38 -15.12 24.20
N GLN A 416 61.00 -16.22 23.56
CA GLN A 416 59.68 -16.37 22.94
C GLN A 416 58.56 -16.47 23.97
N ALA A 417 58.78 -17.15 25.11
CA ALA A 417 57.84 -17.25 26.21
C ALA A 417 57.60 -15.88 26.88
N ASP A 418 58.66 -15.13 27.17
CA ASP A 418 58.59 -13.79 27.76
C ASP A 418 57.87 -12.81 26.81
N ALA A 419 58.15 -12.87 25.50
CA ALA A 419 57.45 -12.07 24.48
C ALA A 419 55.97 -12.45 24.35
N ALA A 420 55.63 -13.74 24.46
CA ALA A 420 54.25 -14.23 24.46
C ALA A 420 53.48 -13.78 25.70
N GLN A 421 54.10 -13.85 26.89
CA GLN A 421 53.49 -13.37 28.14
C GLN A 421 53.24 -11.86 28.07
N ALA A 422 54.23 -11.06 27.68
CA ALA A 422 54.07 -9.62 27.53
C ALA A 422 53.01 -9.25 26.47
N SER A 423 52.80 -10.10 25.46
CA SER A 423 51.70 -9.95 24.49
C SER A 423 50.34 -10.27 25.10
N LEU A 424 50.24 -11.35 25.88
CA LEU A 424 49.02 -11.75 26.58
C LEU A 424 48.59 -10.71 27.63
N GLU A 425 49.54 -10.13 28.35
CA GLU A 425 49.29 -9.02 29.29
C GLU A 425 48.72 -7.80 28.55
N ARG A 426 49.38 -7.34 27.46
CA ARG A 426 48.87 -6.23 26.62
C ARG A 426 47.49 -6.51 26.00
N VAL A 427 47.22 -7.75 25.58
CA VAL A 427 45.92 -8.15 25.02
C VAL A 427 44.84 -8.23 26.10
N SER A 428 45.17 -8.70 27.30
CA SER A 428 44.20 -8.76 28.42
C SER A 428 43.88 -7.39 28.99
N GLU A 429 44.87 -6.49 29.09
CA GLU A 429 44.66 -5.08 29.47
C GLU A 429 43.80 -4.34 28.43
N ALA A 430 44.16 -4.42 27.14
CA ALA A 430 43.36 -3.80 26.07
C ALA A 430 41.94 -4.41 25.96
N GLY A 431 41.80 -5.72 26.19
CA GLY A 431 40.52 -6.41 26.25
C GLY A 431 39.66 -5.95 27.43
N PHE A 432 40.26 -5.77 28.61
CA PHE A 432 39.56 -5.28 29.80
C PHE A 432 39.13 -3.82 29.66
N GLU A 433 39.97 -2.95 29.11
CA GLU A 433 39.57 -1.57 28.81
C GLU A 433 38.45 -1.51 27.74
N ALA A 434 38.52 -2.34 26.71
CA ALA A 434 37.48 -2.41 25.68
C ALA A 434 36.15 -2.89 26.26
N ALA A 435 36.16 -3.93 27.10
CA ALA A 435 34.99 -4.41 27.81
C ALA A 435 34.39 -3.34 28.73
N ARG A 436 35.22 -2.62 29.48
CA ARG A 436 34.77 -1.54 30.36
C ARG A 436 34.14 -0.38 29.60
N ARG A 437 34.75 0.10 28.51
CA ARG A 437 34.18 1.15 27.65
C ARG A 437 32.85 0.70 27.02
N ALA A 438 32.74 -0.58 26.66
CA ALA A 438 31.51 -1.15 26.12
C ALA A 438 30.38 -1.20 27.17
N ASP A 439 30.66 -1.59 28.42
CA ASP A 439 29.68 -1.57 29.51
C ASP A 439 29.23 -0.15 29.86
N GLU A 440 30.17 0.79 29.98
CA GLU A 440 29.87 2.21 30.25
C GLU A 440 28.97 2.81 29.14
N ALA A 441 29.25 2.50 27.86
CA ALA A 441 28.41 2.91 26.74
C ALA A 441 27.04 2.21 26.70
N PHE A 442 26.98 0.92 27.07
CA PHE A 442 25.73 0.16 27.15
C PHE A 442 24.83 0.71 28.25
N GLN A 443 25.35 0.95 29.46
CA GLN A 443 24.59 1.56 30.54
C GLN A 443 24.16 3.01 30.26
N ALA A 444 24.96 3.78 29.52
CA ALA A 444 24.54 5.12 29.07
C ALA A 444 23.31 5.03 28.16
N ARG A 445 23.34 4.13 27.15
CA ARG A 445 22.20 3.88 26.25
C ARG A 445 20.98 3.29 26.97
N LEU A 446 21.18 2.42 27.96
CA LEU A 446 20.08 1.86 28.75
C LEU A 446 19.33 2.95 29.53
N ARG A 447 20.06 3.85 30.20
CA ARG A 447 19.45 5.02 30.90
C ARG A 447 18.77 5.99 29.95
N GLU A 448 19.24 6.11 28.71
CA GLU A 448 18.60 6.91 27.67
C GLU A 448 17.30 6.24 27.16
N ALA A 449 17.33 4.93 26.92
CA ALA A 449 16.16 4.13 26.57
C ALA A 449 15.08 4.14 27.67
N GLU A 450 15.47 4.05 28.95
CA GLU A 450 14.58 4.20 30.10
C GLU A 450 13.90 5.59 30.11
N LYS A 451 14.66 6.68 29.90
CA LYS A 451 14.12 8.04 29.82
C LYS A 451 13.18 8.23 28.62
N LEU A 452 13.51 7.67 27.46
CA LEU A 452 12.65 7.71 26.28
C LEU A 452 11.36 6.90 26.51
N THR A 453 11.45 5.75 27.18
CA THR A 453 10.29 4.91 27.55
C THR A 453 9.39 5.62 28.55
N ALA A 454 9.95 6.27 29.58
CA ALA A 454 9.19 7.07 30.53
C ALA A 454 8.44 8.24 29.84
N ARG A 455 9.12 9.00 28.98
CA ARG A 455 8.51 10.07 28.17
C ARG A 455 7.44 9.55 27.21
N ALA A 456 7.63 8.37 26.62
CA ALA A 456 6.63 7.74 25.76
C ALA A 456 5.39 7.32 26.57
N GLY A 457 5.56 6.86 27.82
CA GLY A 457 4.46 6.60 28.76
C GLY A 457 3.68 7.86 29.10
N GLU A 458 4.37 8.92 29.55
CA GLU A 458 3.76 10.22 29.87
C GLU A 458 3.01 10.83 28.66
N ALA A 459 3.60 10.75 27.47
CA ALA A 459 2.95 11.19 26.24
C ALA A 459 1.72 10.33 25.86
N ALA A 460 1.76 9.02 26.11
CA ALA A 460 0.64 8.11 25.87
C ALA A 460 -0.51 8.34 26.87
N GLU A 461 -0.21 8.61 28.14
CA GLU A 461 -1.21 9.00 29.15
C GLU A 461 -1.85 10.35 28.78
N THR A 462 -1.04 11.36 28.47
CA THR A 462 -1.52 12.70 28.04
C THR A 462 -2.39 12.62 26.78
N ALA A 463 -2.02 11.78 25.81
CA ALA A 463 -2.83 11.54 24.61
C ALA A 463 -4.14 10.81 24.94
N SER A 464 -4.09 9.81 25.83
CA SER A 464 -5.28 9.08 26.28
C SER A 464 -6.26 9.97 27.07
N GLU A 465 -5.75 10.93 27.83
CA GLU A 465 -6.55 11.92 28.55
C GLU A 465 -7.21 12.90 27.58
N LYS A 466 -6.48 13.44 26.60
CA LYS A 466 -7.05 14.27 25.51
C LYS A 466 -8.14 13.53 24.71
N VAL A 467 -7.92 12.25 24.39
CA VAL A 467 -8.94 11.42 23.70
C VAL A 467 -10.17 11.21 24.58
N ARG A 468 -10.00 10.99 25.90
CA ARG A 468 -11.15 10.94 26.83
C ARG A 468 -11.90 12.27 26.90
N GLU A 469 -11.20 13.40 26.91
CA GLU A 469 -11.79 14.73 26.95
C GLU A 469 -12.56 15.05 25.66
N GLN A 470 -12.00 14.73 24.49
CA GLN A 470 -12.70 14.84 23.21
C GLN A 470 -13.91 13.91 23.13
N LEU A 471 -13.79 12.64 23.53
CA LEU A 471 -14.93 11.71 23.57
C LEU A 471 -16.03 12.22 24.51
N LYS A 472 -15.68 12.75 25.68
CA LYS A 472 -16.64 13.37 26.60
C LYS A 472 -17.33 14.57 25.95
N SER A 473 -16.58 15.47 25.31
CA SER A 473 -17.13 16.64 24.61
C SER A 473 -18.08 16.26 23.46
N THR A 474 -17.71 15.26 22.64
CA THR A 474 -18.58 14.78 21.56
C THR A 474 -19.84 14.09 22.09
N LEU A 475 -19.75 13.35 23.20
CA LEU A 475 -20.92 12.77 23.87
C LEU A 475 -21.83 13.85 24.46
N GLU A 476 -21.29 14.89 25.10
CA GLU A 476 -22.07 16.02 25.61
C GLU A 476 -22.79 16.76 24.47
N ALA A 477 -22.09 17.02 23.36
CA ALA A 477 -22.67 17.63 22.16
C ALA A 477 -23.79 16.76 21.53
N ALA A 478 -23.56 15.45 21.38
CA ALA A 478 -24.57 14.53 20.87
C ALA A 478 -25.79 14.41 21.81
N THR A 479 -25.57 14.52 23.13
CA THR A 479 -26.65 14.47 24.12
C THR A 479 -27.50 15.73 24.09
N GLU A 480 -26.91 16.92 23.93
CA GLU A 480 -27.68 18.16 23.75
C GLU A 480 -28.39 18.22 22.39
N GLU A 481 -27.79 17.69 21.32
CA GLU A 481 -28.49 17.60 20.03
C GLU A 481 -29.66 16.62 20.09
N SER A 482 -29.53 15.50 20.82
CA SER A 482 -30.64 14.60 21.12
C SER A 482 -31.78 15.30 21.89
N LYS A 483 -31.46 16.07 22.94
CA LYS A 483 -32.45 16.87 23.68
C LYS A 483 -33.12 17.94 22.80
N ARG A 484 -32.39 18.56 21.86
CA ARG A 484 -32.96 19.49 20.88
C ARG A 484 -33.96 18.79 19.98
N ILE A 485 -33.62 17.60 19.45
CA ILE A 485 -34.53 16.78 18.65
C ILE A 485 -35.76 16.38 19.46
N GLU A 486 -35.61 15.97 20.72
CA GLU A 486 -36.71 15.62 21.61
C GLU A 486 -37.63 16.82 21.92
N ALA A 487 -37.06 18.00 22.19
CA ALA A 487 -37.81 19.24 22.35
C ALA A 487 -38.51 19.71 21.05
N LEU A 488 -37.91 19.44 19.88
CA LEU A 488 -38.51 19.70 18.57
C LEU A 488 -39.69 18.77 18.30
N LEU A 489 -39.54 17.48 18.60
CA LEU A 489 -40.61 16.48 18.50
C LEU A 489 -41.78 16.81 19.44
N GLU A 490 -41.50 17.21 20.68
CA GLU A 490 -42.54 17.59 21.65
C GLU A 490 -43.21 18.95 21.31
N ARG A 491 -42.55 19.82 20.53
CA ARG A 491 -43.20 20.98 19.88
C ARG A 491 -44.06 20.55 18.69
N MET A 492 -43.55 19.66 17.84
CA MET A 492 -44.26 19.17 16.66
C MET A 492 -45.54 18.42 17.07
N ARG A 493 -45.48 17.64 18.15
CA ARG A 493 -46.61 16.96 18.78
C ARG A 493 -47.68 17.94 19.28
N ARG A 494 -47.29 18.98 20.05
CA ARG A 494 -48.22 20.04 20.48
C ARG A 494 -48.82 20.83 19.32
N GLY A 495 -48.02 21.11 18.28
CA GLY A 495 -48.50 21.77 17.05
C GLY A 495 -49.48 20.90 16.24
N LEU A 496 -49.37 19.58 16.32
CA LEU A 496 -50.34 18.63 15.76
C LEU A 496 -51.63 18.55 16.60
N ASP A 497 -51.54 18.70 17.92
CA ASP A 497 -52.70 18.68 18.83
C ASP A 497 -53.54 19.99 18.80
N GLU A 498 -52.97 21.13 18.37
CA GLU A 498 -53.64 22.46 18.45
C GLU A 498 -54.18 23.05 17.11
N ALA A 499 -53.91 22.47 15.93
CA ALA A 499 -54.12 23.17 14.65
C ALA A 499 -55.21 22.59 13.70
N PRO A 500 -56.26 23.36 13.34
CA PRO A 500 -57.13 23.06 12.20
C PRO A 500 -56.71 23.81 10.90
N ALA A 501 -56.62 23.04 9.81
CA ALA A 501 -56.82 23.42 8.40
C ALA A 501 -56.01 24.55 7.71
N SER A 502 -55.15 25.36 8.36
CA SER A 502 -54.45 26.45 7.65
C SER A 502 -53.02 26.77 8.11
N THR A 503 -52.06 25.88 7.82
CA THR A 503 -50.65 26.08 8.23
C THR A 503 -49.61 25.72 7.14
N ARG A 504 -49.68 26.35 5.95
CA ARG A 504 -48.53 26.34 5.01
C ARG A 504 -47.26 26.97 5.63
N ALA A 505 -47.44 27.99 6.48
CA ALA A 505 -46.33 28.66 7.17
C ALA A 505 -45.64 27.77 8.23
N ALA A 506 -46.35 26.81 8.84
CA ALA A 506 -45.71 25.86 9.75
C ALA A 506 -44.91 24.81 8.97
N VAL A 507 -45.39 24.37 7.80
CA VAL A 507 -44.67 23.42 6.94
C VAL A 507 -43.35 24.01 6.45
N SER A 508 -43.32 25.28 6.01
CA SER A 508 -42.06 25.93 5.58
C SER A 508 -41.05 26.11 6.71
N GLU A 509 -41.51 26.39 7.93
CA GLU A 509 -40.60 26.50 9.09
C GLU A 509 -40.10 25.11 9.54
N ILE A 510 -40.93 24.07 9.43
CA ILE A 510 -40.52 22.66 9.63
C ILE A 510 -39.47 22.26 8.60
N GLU A 511 -39.68 22.57 7.32
CA GLU A 511 -38.77 22.24 6.22
C GLU A 511 -37.41 22.94 6.43
N ARG A 512 -37.41 24.24 6.73
CA ARG A 512 -36.19 25.03 7.02
C ARG A 512 -35.41 24.51 8.24
N VAL A 513 -36.09 24.15 9.33
CA VAL A 513 -35.43 23.65 10.56
C VAL A 513 -34.93 22.20 10.38
N ILE A 514 -35.63 21.37 9.60
CA ILE A 514 -35.13 20.03 9.23
C ILE A 514 -33.92 20.16 8.31
N GLU A 515 -33.90 21.09 7.37
CA GLU A 515 -32.79 21.34 6.46
C GLU A 515 -31.55 21.88 7.21
N GLU A 516 -31.70 22.87 8.10
CA GLU A 516 -30.63 23.33 9.00
C GLU A 516 -30.10 22.21 9.92
N GLY A 517 -30.99 21.36 10.45
CA GLY A 517 -30.64 20.22 11.29
C GLY A 517 -29.88 19.11 10.54
N LEU A 518 -30.33 18.78 9.32
CA LEU A 518 -29.65 17.81 8.44
C LEU A 518 -28.29 18.33 7.98
N GLU A 519 -28.16 19.61 7.64
CA GLU A 519 -26.87 20.22 7.36
C GLU A 519 -25.94 20.16 8.57
N GLY A 520 -26.44 20.46 9.77
CA GLY A 520 -25.69 20.38 11.02
C GLY A 520 -25.15 18.97 11.28
N LEU A 521 -26.02 17.95 11.18
CA LEU A 521 -25.66 16.54 11.32
C LEU A 521 -24.68 16.08 10.23
N GLN A 522 -24.91 16.46 8.97
CA GLN A 522 -24.06 16.05 7.85
C GLN A 522 -22.68 16.73 7.89
N ARG A 523 -22.59 17.96 8.41
CA ARG A 523 -21.34 18.67 8.69
C ARG A 523 -20.56 17.99 9.81
N SER A 524 -21.20 17.73 10.95
CA SER A 524 -20.59 17.02 12.09
C SER A 524 -20.14 15.60 11.72
N ALA A 525 -20.94 14.86 10.94
CA ALA A 525 -20.57 13.54 10.44
C ALA A 525 -19.36 13.57 9.48
N ARG A 526 -19.26 14.57 8.59
CA ARG A 526 -18.07 14.76 7.73
C ARG A 526 -16.83 15.06 8.56
N GLU A 527 -16.93 16.01 9.50
CA GLU A 527 -15.82 16.43 10.37
C GLU A 527 -15.33 15.27 11.27
N ALA A 528 -16.24 14.44 11.80
CA ALA A 528 -15.89 13.21 12.52
C ALA A 528 -15.20 12.17 11.60
N THR A 529 -15.64 12.06 10.34
CA THR A 529 -15.04 11.12 9.37
C THR A 529 -13.66 11.56 8.89
N GLU A 530 -13.43 12.87 8.74
CA GLU A 530 -12.12 13.44 8.40
C GLU A 530 -11.13 13.28 9.55
N ASN A 531 -11.53 13.62 10.78
CA ASN A 531 -10.71 13.37 11.97
C ASN A 531 -10.35 11.87 12.14
N ALA A 532 -11.29 10.96 11.90
CA ALA A 532 -11.02 9.51 11.96
C ALA A 532 -10.00 9.05 10.90
N ARG A 533 -10.03 9.63 9.69
CA ARG A 533 -9.06 9.35 8.62
C ARG A 533 -7.67 9.93 8.93
N GLU A 534 -7.61 11.13 9.50
CA GLU A 534 -6.34 11.75 9.90
C GLU A 534 -5.66 10.95 11.01
N VAL A 535 -6.43 10.47 12.00
CA VAL A 535 -5.91 9.57 13.05
C VAL A 535 -5.40 8.24 12.49
N ASP A 536 -6.13 7.60 11.55
CA ASP A 536 -5.65 6.36 10.91
C ASP A 536 -4.37 6.59 10.08
N ALA A 537 -4.31 7.69 9.32
CA ALA A 537 -3.13 8.05 8.54
C ALA A 537 -1.90 8.28 9.44
N LEU A 538 -2.06 8.99 10.56
CA LEU A 538 -0.99 9.21 11.56
C LEU A 538 -0.57 7.90 12.23
N PHE A 539 -1.50 7.00 12.53
CA PHE A 539 -1.21 5.68 13.09
C PHE A 539 -0.42 4.80 12.12
N GLN A 540 -0.84 4.72 10.86
CA GLN A 540 -0.14 3.94 9.83
C GLN A 540 1.25 4.52 9.51
N ALA A 541 1.40 5.85 9.45
CA ALA A 541 2.70 6.50 9.31
C ALA A 541 3.66 6.13 10.45
N ARG A 542 3.16 6.15 11.70
CA ARG A 542 3.94 5.80 12.89
C ARG A 542 4.31 4.32 12.96
N ILE A 543 3.45 3.41 12.49
CA ILE A 543 3.80 1.99 12.33
C ILE A 543 4.97 1.85 11.36
N ARG A 544 4.88 2.47 10.17
CA ARG A 544 5.92 2.40 9.13
C ARG A 544 7.28 2.89 9.67
N GLN A 545 7.29 4.05 10.32
CA GLN A 545 8.51 4.64 10.89
C GLN A 545 9.12 3.78 12.02
N ASN A 546 8.30 3.11 12.84
CA ASN A 546 8.81 2.17 13.85
C ASN A 546 9.42 0.90 13.23
N TYR A 547 8.83 0.37 12.16
CA TYR A 547 9.42 -0.77 11.44
C TYR A 547 10.72 -0.38 10.74
N GLU A 548 10.81 0.82 10.17
CA GLU A 548 12.05 1.37 9.59
C GLU A 548 13.15 1.49 10.66
N LEU A 549 12.86 2.10 11.82
CA LEU A 549 13.79 2.21 12.95
C LEU A 549 14.25 0.85 13.49
N LEU A 550 13.34 -0.13 13.59
CA LEU A 550 13.70 -1.48 14.02
C LEU A 550 14.57 -2.20 12.98
N SER A 551 14.31 -1.98 11.69
CA SER A 551 15.12 -2.54 10.60
C SER A 551 16.53 -1.93 10.55
N ASP A 552 16.67 -0.62 10.74
CA ASP A 552 17.96 0.07 10.79
C ASP A 552 18.76 -0.31 12.07
N PHE A 553 18.07 -0.51 13.20
CA PHE A 553 18.67 -1.08 14.40
C PHE A 553 19.18 -2.51 14.17
N MET A 554 18.40 -3.38 13.50
CA MET A 554 18.83 -4.74 13.15
C MET A 554 20.02 -4.73 12.17
N LEU A 555 20.01 -3.85 11.18
CA LEU A 555 21.12 -3.67 10.23
C LEU A 555 22.40 -3.18 10.94
N ARG A 556 22.28 -2.23 11.87
CA ARG A 556 23.40 -1.75 12.69
C ARG A 556 23.93 -2.81 13.66
N MET A 557 23.06 -3.62 14.28
CA MET A 557 23.47 -4.76 15.10
C MET A 557 24.16 -5.86 14.28
N GLY A 558 23.66 -6.16 13.07
CA GLY A 558 24.31 -7.07 12.13
C GLY A 558 25.69 -6.58 11.67
N ALA A 559 25.85 -5.28 11.46
CA ALA A 559 27.15 -4.67 11.13
C ALA A 559 28.18 -4.78 12.27
N VAL A 560 27.73 -4.69 13.53
CA VAL A 560 28.60 -4.87 14.72
C VAL A 560 29.03 -6.33 14.88
N ALA A 561 28.15 -7.30 14.61
CA ALA A 561 28.51 -8.72 14.57
C ALA A 561 29.54 -9.05 13.44
N GLY A 562 29.61 -8.21 12.40
CA GLY A 562 30.58 -8.30 11.30
C GLY A 562 31.94 -7.64 11.56
N GLY A 563 32.24 -7.19 12.79
CA GLY A 563 33.55 -6.67 13.17
C GLY A 563 33.96 -5.34 12.52
N ARG A 564 33.01 -4.60 11.93
CA ARG A 564 33.27 -3.27 11.33
C ARG A 564 33.03 -2.17 12.36
N LYS A 565 34.02 -1.28 12.51
CA LYS A 565 33.98 -0.14 13.44
C LYS A 565 32.81 0.79 13.06
N PRO A 566 31.86 1.08 13.96
CA PRO A 566 30.79 2.04 13.67
C PRO A 566 31.39 3.43 13.49
N LEU A 567 30.92 4.15 12.46
CA LEU A 567 31.21 5.57 12.28
C LEU A 567 30.41 6.35 13.32
N ASP A 568 31.11 7.23 14.04
CA ASP A 568 30.51 8.12 15.02
C ASP A 568 29.86 9.30 14.30
N ILE A 569 28.52 9.33 14.29
CA ILE A 569 27.71 10.41 13.72
C ILE A 569 26.89 10.97 14.87
N GLY A 570 27.15 12.24 15.20
CA GLY A 570 26.55 12.90 16.36
C GLY A 570 25.02 12.88 16.29
N VAL A 571 24.40 12.33 17.33
CA VAL A 571 22.95 12.39 17.51
C VAL A 571 22.58 13.78 18.00
N ASN A 572 22.14 14.62 17.07
CA ASN A 572 21.38 15.83 17.37
C ASN A 572 20.36 16.07 16.26
N GLU A 573 19.28 16.77 16.62
CA GLU A 573 18.09 17.01 15.76
C GLU A 573 17.25 15.75 15.49
N VAL A 574 16.60 15.27 16.56
CA VAL A 574 15.19 14.83 16.44
C VAL A 574 14.34 16.11 16.52
N PRO A 575 13.69 16.56 15.44
CA PRO A 575 12.81 17.74 15.51
C PRO A 575 11.55 17.39 16.30
N ASP A 576 11.12 18.27 17.21
CA ASP A 576 9.85 18.12 17.94
C ASP A 576 8.66 18.33 16.97
N PRO A 577 7.87 17.28 16.66
CA PRO A 577 6.85 17.34 15.62
C PRO A 577 5.49 17.87 16.10
N LEU A 578 5.38 18.38 17.35
CA LEU A 578 4.12 18.91 17.89
C LEU A 578 4.10 20.44 18.10
N ALA A 579 5.16 21.16 17.73
CA ALA A 579 5.24 22.62 17.88
C ALA A 579 4.52 23.40 16.76
N THR A 580 4.30 22.82 15.57
CA THR A 580 3.72 23.52 14.40
C THR A 580 2.20 23.34 14.30
N GLY A 581 1.46 23.94 15.25
CA GLY A 581 0.00 23.79 15.32
C GLY A 581 -0.74 24.91 16.08
N GLY A 582 -0.31 26.17 15.96
CA GLY A 582 -0.86 27.26 16.80
C GLY A 582 -0.82 28.68 16.21
N ARG A 583 -1.94 29.09 15.59
CA ARG A 583 -2.36 30.48 15.30
C ARG A 583 -1.41 31.38 14.48
N ARG A 584 -1.79 31.64 13.21
CA ARG A 584 -1.45 32.91 12.54
C ARG A 584 -1.97 34.09 13.39
N ARG A 585 -1.07 34.91 13.94
CA ARG A 585 -1.45 36.12 14.69
C ARG A 585 -1.45 37.34 13.75
N ARG A 586 -2.57 38.04 13.69
CA ARG A 586 -2.77 39.29 12.92
C ARG A 586 -1.89 40.42 13.52
N PRO A 587 -1.32 41.34 12.72
CA PRO A 587 -0.51 42.43 13.24
C PRO A 587 -1.37 43.46 13.99
N ALA A 588 -0.79 44.01 15.06
CA ALA A 588 -1.30 45.15 15.82
C ALA A 588 -0.12 46.01 16.33
N GLU A 589 -0.38 47.29 16.56
CA GLU A 589 0.60 48.38 16.73
C GLU A 589 1.44 48.38 18.02
N PRO A 590 2.55 49.14 18.06
CA PRO A 590 3.44 49.25 19.21
C PRO A 590 3.00 50.33 20.22
N GLU A 591 3.42 50.18 21.48
CA GLU A 591 3.57 51.21 22.53
C GLU A 591 4.34 50.55 23.73
N PRO A 592 4.95 51.26 24.69
CA PRO A 592 6.41 51.38 24.62
C PRO A 592 7.19 50.96 25.88
N GLY A 593 8.50 50.78 25.68
CA GLY A 593 9.57 51.25 26.57
C GLY A 593 9.70 50.71 28.00
N GLU A 594 10.83 50.03 28.27
CA GLU A 594 11.73 50.47 29.35
C GLU A 594 13.18 50.00 29.08
N ALA A 595 14.16 50.69 29.66
CA ALA A 595 15.49 50.85 29.05
C ALA A 595 16.59 49.91 29.57
N LYS A 596 17.54 49.59 28.67
CA LYS A 596 18.91 49.17 29.03
C LYS A 596 19.57 50.19 29.97
N PRO A 597 20.56 49.74 30.76
CA PRO A 597 21.86 50.40 30.67
C PRO A 597 23.01 49.45 30.32
N GLU A 598 24.02 50.00 29.63
CA GLU A 598 25.28 49.34 29.25
C GLU A 598 26.44 49.74 30.21
N PRO A 599 27.62 49.06 30.15
CA PRO A 599 28.55 48.96 31.28
C PRO A 599 29.63 50.06 31.34
N LYS A 600 30.37 50.13 32.47
CA LYS A 600 31.67 50.82 32.66
C LYS A 600 32.43 50.29 33.92
N PRO A 601 33.73 50.59 34.15
CA PRO A 601 34.70 49.52 34.44
C PRO A 601 35.68 49.74 35.62
N ALA A 602 36.57 48.75 35.82
CA ALA A 602 37.90 48.79 36.46
C ALA A 602 38.03 48.99 37.99
N GLY A 603 38.91 48.18 38.63
CA GLY A 603 39.42 48.41 39.99
C GLY A 603 39.91 47.15 40.75
N GLU A 604 41.25 46.99 40.86
CA GLU A 604 41.92 46.12 41.85
C GLU A 604 41.94 46.78 43.27
N PRO A 605 42.64 46.33 44.37
CA PRO A 605 43.63 45.24 44.50
C PRO A 605 43.78 44.47 45.88
N LYS A 606 44.79 43.55 45.94
CA LYS A 606 45.49 42.98 47.15
C LYS A 606 44.68 42.03 48.06
N LYS A 607 45.21 41.06 48.83
CA LYS A 607 46.52 40.36 49.09
C LYS A 607 46.15 39.06 49.88
N THR A 608 46.87 37.94 49.97
CA THR A 608 48.22 37.67 50.55
C THR A 608 48.74 36.26 50.16
N GLY A 609 50.08 36.04 50.15
CA GLY A 609 50.73 34.70 50.07
C GLY A 609 50.85 34.00 51.45
N PRO A 610 51.79 33.04 51.71
CA PRO A 610 53.07 32.72 51.02
C PRO A 610 53.13 31.29 50.38
N VAL A 611 53.93 30.95 49.34
CA VAL A 611 55.42 30.87 49.19
C VAL A 611 56.05 29.79 50.10
N SER A 612 56.69 28.72 49.59
CA SER A 612 58.12 28.74 49.19
C SER A 612 58.66 27.45 48.52
N LYS A 613 59.25 27.60 47.30
CA LYS A 613 60.57 27.07 46.77
C LYS A 613 60.83 25.54 46.75
N SER A 614 61.74 24.96 45.95
CA SER A 614 62.91 25.36 45.10
C SER A 614 63.26 24.18 44.16
N ALA A 615 64.11 24.22 43.12
CA ALA A 615 64.75 25.25 42.28
C ALA A 615 65.42 24.54 41.05
N ARG A 616 65.79 25.28 39.99
CA ARG A 616 66.80 24.85 38.97
C ARG A 616 68.22 25.21 39.47
N PRO A 617 69.34 24.77 38.83
CA PRO A 617 69.87 25.34 37.55
C PRO A 617 70.41 24.25 36.59
N ASP A 618 71.04 24.50 35.43
CA ASP A 618 70.92 25.49 34.33
C ASP A 618 71.89 25.03 33.20
N GLU A 619 72.12 25.87 32.18
CA GLU A 619 73.21 25.86 31.17
C GLU A 619 72.99 25.09 29.84
N THR A 620 72.92 25.90 28.77
CA THR A 620 73.32 25.58 27.39
C THR A 620 74.70 26.19 27.10
N PRO A 621 75.35 25.80 25.98
CA PRO A 621 75.77 26.84 25.04
C PRO A 621 75.52 26.50 23.56
N GLU A 622 75.70 27.52 22.72
CA GLU A 622 75.39 27.56 21.28
C GLU A 622 76.55 27.04 20.41
N ALA A 623 76.24 26.52 19.20
CA ALA A 623 76.79 27.03 17.92
C ALA A 623 76.35 26.19 16.69
N GLU A 624 75.94 26.91 15.64
CA GLU A 624 76.03 26.65 14.19
C GLU A 624 76.40 25.25 13.65
N GLU A 625 75.51 24.65 12.83
CA GLU A 625 75.66 24.59 11.36
C GLU A 625 74.39 24.00 10.70
N GLY A 626 74.14 24.34 9.43
CA GLY A 626 72.84 24.11 8.80
C GLY A 626 72.73 22.82 7.95
N TRP A 627 71.58 22.15 8.03
CA TRP A 627 71.02 21.38 6.92
C TRP A 627 69.50 21.20 7.08
N THR A 628 68.70 21.60 6.09
CA THR A 628 67.26 21.30 6.04
C THR A 628 67.02 19.99 5.28
N PRO A 629 66.47 18.92 5.89
CA PRO A 629 65.86 17.83 5.15
C PRO A 629 64.43 18.20 4.76
N ALA A 630 64.09 18.01 3.49
CA ALA A 630 62.76 18.24 2.96
C ALA A 630 61.71 17.23 3.48
N GLU A 631 60.44 17.57 3.32
CA GLU A 631 59.30 16.68 3.56
C GLU A 631 59.45 15.33 2.82
N PRO A 632 59.34 14.18 3.51
CA PRO A 632 59.04 12.93 2.82
C PRO A 632 57.55 12.89 2.52
N LYS A 633 57.22 12.90 1.22
CA LYS A 633 55.86 12.66 0.73
C LYS A 633 55.31 11.35 1.30
N LYS A 634 54.00 11.34 1.61
CA LYS A 634 53.25 10.09 1.86
C LYS A 634 53.30 9.22 0.60
N GLY A 635 54.21 8.24 0.59
CA GLY A 635 54.21 7.10 -0.32
C GLY A 635 53.58 5.89 0.36
N GLU A 636 52.88 5.08 -0.41
CA GLU A 636 52.16 3.89 0.06
C GLU A 636 53.13 2.77 0.49
N GLY A 637 52.74 1.94 1.45
CA GLY A 637 53.63 0.88 1.95
C GLY A 637 53.15 0.18 3.22
N SER A 638 51.86 -0.17 3.32
CA SER A 638 51.45 -1.12 4.36
C SER A 638 51.96 -2.51 4.02
N TRP A 639 52.99 -2.97 4.73
CA TRP A 639 53.51 -4.32 4.57
C TRP A 639 52.41 -5.32 4.93
N ARG A 640 51.87 -6.02 3.93
CA ARG A 640 50.86 -7.05 4.14
C ARG A 640 51.58 -8.37 4.38
N TRP A 641 51.11 -9.12 5.37
CA TRP A 641 51.57 -10.47 5.70
C TRP A 641 51.60 -11.46 4.52
N LYS A 642 50.93 -11.11 3.41
CA LYS A 642 50.92 -11.85 2.16
C LYS A 642 52.26 -11.83 1.40
N ASP A 643 53.04 -10.76 1.53
CA ASP A 643 54.34 -10.65 0.86
C ASP A 643 55.42 -11.48 1.58
N LEU A 644 55.35 -11.60 2.91
CA LEU A 644 56.17 -12.52 3.71
C LEU A 644 55.86 -14.01 3.45
N LEU A 645 54.66 -14.32 2.91
CA LEU A 645 54.32 -15.67 2.45
C LEU A 645 54.73 -15.92 1.00
N ALA A 646 54.87 -14.87 0.19
CA ALA A 646 55.42 -14.97 -1.16
C ALA A 646 56.94 -15.20 -1.14
N SER A 647 57.66 -14.61 -0.17
CA SER A 647 59.12 -14.77 -0.02
C SER A 647 59.57 -16.07 0.69
N MET A 648 58.66 -16.99 1.01
CA MET A 648 58.98 -18.33 1.57
C MET A 648 58.64 -19.47 0.59
N GLY A 649 58.36 -19.16 -0.68
CA GLY A 649 57.88 -20.13 -1.67
C GLY A 649 58.77 -20.28 -2.91
N SER A 650 60.05 -19.90 -2.84
CA SER A 650 60.95 -19.93 -4.00
C SER A 650 62.42 -20.20 -3.63
N GLU A 651 62.69 -21.39 -3.11
CA GLU A 651 64.00 -22.06 -3.26
C GLU A 651 63.72 -23.50 -3.75
N GLU A 652 64.65 -24.05 -4.55
CA GLU A 652 64.61 -25.38 -5.20
C GLU A 652 63.70 -25.55 -6.44
N GLU A 653 64.24 -25.23 -7.63
CA GLU A 653 64.24 -26.11 -8.83
C GLU A 653 65.19 -25.51 -9.91
N GLU A 654 66.50 -25.83 -9.82
CA GLU A 654 67.49 -25.66 -10.90
C GLU A 654 68.28 -26.99 -11.06
N GLU A 655 68.66 -27.32 -12.30
CA GLU A 655 69.34 -28.56 -12.76
C GLU A 655 68.48 -29.85 -12.66
N ASP A 656 68.29 -30.69 -13.69
CA ASP A 656 69.03 -30.91 -14.94
C ASP A 656 68.10 -31.05 -16.17
N SER A 657 68.53 -30.50 -17.32
CA SER A 657 68.07 -30.97 -18.63
C SER A 657 69.17 -30.80 -19.70
N GLU A 658 70.06 -31.80 -19.81
CA GLU A 658 71.02 -31.86 -20.91
C GLU A 658 70.35 -32.31 -22.23
N ASP A 659 70.55 -31.52 -23.29
CA ASP A 659 70.26 -31.89 -24.66
C ASP A 659 71.21 -33.00 -25.16
N GLU A 660 70.70 -34.14 -25.63
CA GLU A 660 71.45 -34.94 -26.62
C GLU A 660 70.58 -35.61 -27.70
N ALA A 661 70.44 -34.94 -28.85
CA ALA A 661 69.81 -35.48 -30.05
C ALA A 661 70.81 -36.28 -30.91
N GLY A 662 71.08 -37.54 -30.56
CA GLY A 662 72.16 -38.35 -31.16
C GLY A 662 71.79 -39.74 -31.71
N ARG A 663 70.88 -39.85 -32.70
CA ARG A 663 70.68 -41.15 -33.42
C ARG A 663 71.87 -41.45 -34.35
N PRO A 664 72.39 -42.71 -34.39
CA PRO A 664 71.90 -43.62 -35.43
C PRO A 664 71.85 -45.14 -35.15
N LYS A 665 70.99 -45.80 -35.92
CA LYS A 665 70.79 -47.24 -36.17
C LYS A 665 72.06 -48.14 -36.08
N LYS A 666 71.94 -49.33 -35.45
CA LYS A 666 71.86 -50.66 -36.15
C LYS A 666 71.86 -51.91 -35.22
N ARG A 667 70.85 -52.77 -35.43
CA ARG A 667 70.90 -54.23 -35.65
C ARG A 667 71.86 -55.15 -34.86
N ARG A 668 71.25 -56.26 -34.39
CA ARG A 668 71.83 -57.57 -33.98
C ARG A 668 72.58 -57.52 -32.63
N ARG A 669 72.57 -58.61 -31.84
CA ARG A 669 72.23 -60.00 -32.18
C ARG A 669 71.44 -60.70 -31.08
#